data_AF-A0AB34FM74-F1
#
_entry.id   AF-A0AB34FM74-F1
#
_cell.length_a   1.000
_cell.length_b   1.000
_cell.length_c   1.000
_cell.angle_alpha   90.00
_cell.angle_beta   90.00
_cell.angle_gamma   90.00
#
_symmetry.space_group_name_H-M   'P 1'
#
loop_
_entity.id
_entity.type
_entity.pdbx_description
1 polymer ?
#
loop_
_entity_poly.entity_id
_entity_poly.type
_entity_poly.pdbx_seq_one_letter_code
_entity_poly.pdbx_strand_id
1 'polypeptide(L)'
;MPAVVPLENANRIVGGHADSRPAIQAPLTYAGGLDGFDAADVTPVIGREITGLQIRDLLKAESSSLIRDVAVTVSQRGVLFLKNQDVTPSEMKDFMLKLTSLSGCPSSSGLHVHPLTEEGSELGDQISVISSEKQKKGGGLTHQLSDVSRFASAGWHSDITFERVPSDYAMLKIHTLPPSGGDTLWASGYEVYDRLSAPMKTFLEGLTATHDASFFHDEAARLGNPLRQGERGSPLNKGGNLTAVHPLIRTNPVTGWKSVYVNKGFTKRINGVTKDESDVLLQYLFNLVTQNHDVQVRYRWSKNDVAIWDNRSTFHCRDLEHAETPPLERIAHLLEILDIYASRLYPIWPIVNTNELKEALLATSANSSASRLAHAIALATVAQLKLSTAWRGSPAACALDDGGDESNPLDNLRVSFFLHIYYENLEGGGRKSLLSLREAITLAQIERLEHESTYSSWDEQDQQLYRRVLWLLFVTERGVALLHKLPAILKPNILLPWYGVADDVAHILPDFLKLDSTKGDSWGPGNDIQRADMLVTRQWMRAVLWRAALRFGIIIPSISPVDIAREFLSLISVIPAAALESHGPTVEFKTFEIATAVIDAMASDFCGISDDQSRQVLHGLRSILMSSRGGNEKLLQLLNVRMSAITTSSLLPQPYNVERFVEDVLLSMGEDGTWKSLHLMPSPPAEGHLSAEPGSQDIGMPRKGTAKVRTGCKTCKARRVKCDEQRPTCLRCHKAGKICRGYDPPPIGHYSWEELLFRNKLVRPGPSTLPDATIDELRLCAYYGAVVAPSVNGPVLHTFWTGFVNQVLHNEPAARHAIVAIGSLFESSSAALRNGQIAAAPSDANKHALMHYNTAIRHLMSPKVSMTHDAVLLVCILFICIEFLRYNGRAAATHALHAVSLLNSFGHAREEVLCALLHLGTVPYHFGTGAASSFELPLQIDQTRCPRIFSGPCQPQAWLDSLSIQTVRLVRLAKECRAGASHVIPLQKIKEATVVLDRDLDTWWSAFQDTEHATRDELAIMRKFQEAQFLHAKMRISTDLDHNEYIWATQEAAFRRFITVCQEARGALSNGYGGGRAFVFGMGFSELLFRTVHKCRVLKLRLEALALMDDLCWARETAWDRTLLKALGKKIIEVEHGVELTRKSIDTLREVGAGEVVGPLVRDFVLSPEPEPSANSDGSTTWRRRVTLIRMDPEGKSVGMFDDYVEIRPGDLVEE
;
A
#
# COMPACT_ATOMS: atom_id res chain seq x y z
N MET A 1 34.01 -22.91 11.48
CA MET A 1 35.29 -22.29 11.92
C MET A 1 35.19 -20.82 11.56
N PRO A 2 35.01 -19.92 12.54
CA PRO A 2 34.76 -18.52 12.24
C PRO A 2 35.95 -17.79 11.61
N ALA A 3 35.69 -16.67 10.93
CA ALA A 3 36.74 -15.84 10.33
C ALA A 3 37.72 -15.29 11.38
N VAL A 4 38.93 -15.84 11.39
CA VAL A 4 40.03 -15.46 12.32
C VAL A 4 40.87 -14.32 11.74
N VAL A 5 41.26 -13.35 12.56
CA VAL A 5 42.31 -12.38 12.20
C VAL A 5 43.67 -13.09 12.16
N PRO A 6 44.45 -13.03 11.05
CA PRO A 6 45.78 -13.64 11.00
C PRO A 6 46.71 -13.10 12.09
N LEU A 7 47.52 -13.97 12.71
CA LEU A 7 48.39 -13.62 13.84
C LEU A 7 49.37 -12.47 13.52
N GLU A 8 49.81 -12.35 12.28
CA GLU A 8 50.63 -11.24 11.77
C GLU A 8 49.95 -9.86 11.87
N ASN A 9 48.62 -9.83 12.02
CA ASN A 9 47.80 -8.62 12.19
C ASN A 9 47.23 -8.47 13.62
N ALA A 10 47.78 -9.15 14.64
CA ALA A 10 47.25 -9.11 16.02
C ALA A 10 47.08 -7.68 16.60
N ASN A 11 47.90 -6.71 16.17
CA ASN A 11 47.77 -5.29 16.52
C ASN A 11 46.50 -4.59 15.96
N ARG A 12 45.65 -5.29 15.20
CA ARG A 12 44.39 -4.79 14.60
C ARG A 12 43.12 -5.43 15.22
N ILE A 13 43.05 -5.54 16.54
CA ILE A 13 41.77 -5.77 17.23
C ILE A 13 40.88 -4.52 16.99
N VAL A 14 39.78 -4.68 16.25
CA VAL A 14 38.84 -3.60 15.93
C VAL A 14 37.66 -3.66 16.89
N GLY A 15 37.55 -2.70 17.80
CA GLY A 15 36.45 -2.62 18.77
C GLY A 15 36.89 -2.07 20.13
N GLY A 16 35.93 -1.55 20.89
CA GLY A 16 36.18 -0.90 22.19
C GLY A 16 36.67 0.54 22.06
N HIS A 17 36.57 1.30 23.16
CA HIS A 17 37.05 2.69 23.22
C HIS A 17 38.58 2.75 23.17
N ALA A 18 39.14 3.78 22.51
CA ALA A 18 40.58 3.89 22.31
C ALA A 18 41.38 3.92 23.64
N ASP A 19 40.84 4.59 24.66
CA ASP A 19 41.43 4.71 26.00
C ASP A 19 41.10 3.54 26.94
N SER A 20 40.37 2.53 26.48
CA SER A 20 39.94 1.36 27.27
C SER A 20 40.05 0.07 26.46
N ARG A 21 41.22 -0.13 25.82
CA ARG A 21 41.53 -1.31 25.01
C ARG A 21 41.91 -2.53 25.87
N PRO A 22 41.53 -3.76 25.49
CA PRO A 22 41.93 -4.98 26.18
C PRO A 22 43.45 -5.09 26.37
N ALA A 23 43.87 -5.59 27.53
CA ALA A 23 45.26 -5.82 27.89
C ALA A 23 45.88 -7.03 27.17
N ILE A 24 45.07 -7.94 26.62
CA ILE A 24 45.54 -9.09 25.85
C ILE A 24 45.87 -8.69 24.40
N GLN A 25 47.09 -9.00 23.97
CA GLN A 25 47.60 -8.65 22.63
C GLN A 25 47.37 -9.75 21.58
N ALA A 26 46.94 -10.94 22.01
CA ALA A 26 46.66 -12.08 21.15
C ALA A 26 45.50 -12.91 21.74
N PRO A 27 44.79 -13.70 20.91
CA PRO A 27 43.73 -14.61 21.36
C PRO A 27 44.22 -15.59 22.43
N LEU A 28 43.33 -15.93 23.36
CA LEU A 28 43.62 -16.86 24.44
C LEU A 28 43.41 -18.31 23.98
N THR A 29 44.41 -19.15 24.22
CA THR A 29 44.32 -20.59 24.00
C THR A 29 43.63 -21.28 25.19
N TYR A 30 42.73 -22.22 24.88
CA TYR A 30 42.14 -23.14 25.85
C TYR A 30 43.19 -24.16 26.32
N ALA A 31 43.27 -24.41 27.63
CA ALA A 31 44.30 -25.23 28.25
C ALA A 31 43.83 -26.65 28.66
N GLY A 32 42.59 -27.03 28.35
CA GLY A 32 42.03 -28.36 28.64
C GLY A 32 41.49 -28.54 30.07
N GLY A 33 41.46 -27.47 30.88
CA GLY A 33 41.07 -27.57 32.29
C GLY A 33 39.61 -27.96 32.54
N LEU A 34 38.72 -27.77 31.56
CA LEU A 34 37.32 -28.16 31.67
C LEU A 34 37.01 -29.55 31.10
N ASP A 35 37.99 -30.24 30.50
CA ASP A 35 37.80 -31.54 29.83
C ASP A 35 37.45 -32.68 30.80
N GLY A 36 37.65 -32.47 32.11
CA GLY A 36 37.27 -33.39 33.18
C GLY A 36 35.81 -33.25 33.66
N PHE A 37 35.04 -32.31 33.12
CA PHE A 37 33.62 -32.12 33.42
C PHE A 37 32.76 -32.63 32.28
N ASP A 38 31.56 -33.13 32.62
CA ASP A 38 30.57 -33.49 31.61
C ASP A 38 30.01 -32.22 30.96
N ALA A 39 30.08 -32.18 29.63
CA ALA A 39 29.87 -30.97 28.84
C ALA A 39 29.18 -31.29 27.50
N ALA A 40 28.10 -30.59 27.20
CA ALA A 40 27.29 -30.80 26.00
C ALA A 40 27.11 -29.49 25.23
N ASP A 41 27.39 -29.49 23.93
CA ASP A 41 27.04 -28.37 23.06
C ASP A 41 25.53 -28.39 22.75
N VAL A 42 24.82 -27.33 23.15
CA VAL A 42 23.35 -27.25 23.05
C VAL A 42 22.91 -27.10 21.59
N THR A 43 23.72 -26.42 20.78
CA THR A 43 23.60 -26.38 19.32
C THR A 43 25.00 -26.45 18.68
N PRO A 44 25.14 -26.77 17.38
CA PRO A 44 26.45 -26.85 16.75
C PRO A 44 27.29 -25.55 16.87
N VAL A 45 26.65 -24.38 16.79
CA VAL A 45 27.36 -23.09 16.66
C VAL A 45 27.35 -22.20 17.91
N ILE A 46 26.40 -22.39 18.83
CA ILE A 46 26.26 -21.56 20.03
C ILE A 46 25.71 -22.37 21.22
N GLY A 47 26.16 -22.04 22.42
CA GLY A 47 25.73 -22.66 23.66
C GLY A 47 26.52 -23.92 24.01
N ARG A 48 26.99 -23.97 25.26
CA ARG A 48 27.51 -25.18 25.90
C ARG A 48 26.95 -25.28 27.31
N GLU A 49 26.48 -26.44 27.71
CA GLU A 49 26.14 -26.77 29.09
C GLU A 49 27.33 -27.51 29.73
N ILE A 50 27.64 -27.21 30.99
CA ILE A 50 28.59 -27.96 31.81
C ILE A 50 27.90 -28.36 33.13
N THR A 51 27.96 -29.64 33.44
CA THR A 51 27.44 -30.22 34.69
C THR A 51 28.60 -30.47 35.67
N GLY A 52 28.30 -30.49 36.98
CA GLY A 52 29.30 -30.75 38.04
C GLY A 52 30.26 -29.60 38.37
N LEU A 53 30.45 -28.62 37.49
CA LEU A 53 31.27 -27.43 37.75
C LEU A 53 30.54 -26.45 38.69
N GLN A 54 31.22 -25.92 39.72
CA GLN A 54 30.67 -24.93 40.66
C GLN A 54 31.54 -23.66 40.75
N ILE A 55 30.92 -22.49 40.60
CA ILE A 55 31.60 -21.17 40.66
C ILE A 55 32.36 -20.97 41.99
N ARG A 56 31.79 -21.39 43.12
CA ARG A 56 32.44 -21.25 44.44
C ARG A 56 33.76 -22.03 44.57
N ASP A 57 33.89 -23.14 43.85
CA ASP A 57 35.10 -23.97 43.92
C ASP A 57 36.18 -23.41 42.99
N LEU A 58 35.78 -22.82 41.85
CA LEU A 58 36.65 -22.02 40.99
C LEU A 58 37.23 -20.78 41.72
N LEU A 59 36.45 -20.16 42.61
CA LEU A 59 36.93 -19.04 43.42
C LEU A 59 37.96 -19.47 44.48
N LYS A 60 37.77 -20.64 45.09
CA LYS A 60 38.67 -21.22 46.12
C LYS A 60 39.92 -21.87 45.56
N ALA A 61 39.92 -22.24 44.27
CA ALA A 61 41.07 -22.88 43.63
C ALA A 61 42.31 -21.98 43.63
N GLU A 62 43.45 -22.56 44.02
CA GLU A 62 44.76 -21.87 44.05
C GLU A 62 45.18 -21.37 42.65
N SER A 63 44.92 -22.20 41.62
CA SER A 63 45.13 -21.83 40.23
C SER A 63 43.90 -21.17 39.63
N SER A 64 44.12 -20.07 38.90
CA SER A 64 43.07 -19.39 38.12
C SER A 64 42.92 -19.93 36.68
N SER A 65 43.62 -21.02 36.33
CA SER A 65 43.59 -21.63 34.99
C SER A 65 42.17 -22.04 34.56
N LEU A 66 41.39 -22.63 35.46
CA LEU A 66 40.02 -23.05 35.15
C LEU A 66 39.11 -21.87 34.80
N ILE A 67 39.24 -20.72 35.49
CA ILE A 67 38.45 -19.51 35.18
C ILE A 67 38.87 -18.92 33.83
N ARG A 68 40.16 -18.98 33.48
CA ARG A 68 40.66 -18.60 32.15
C ARG A 68 40.06 -19.50 31.07
N ASP A 69 39.99 -20.81 31.29
CA ASP A 69 39.37 -21.75 30.35
C ASP A 69 37.85 -21.57 30.24
N VAL A 70 37.16 -21.21 31.32
CA VAL A 70 35.75 -20.74 31.26
C VAL A 70 35.65 -19.50 30.38
N ALA A 71 36.53 -18.51 30.56
CA ALA A 71 36.54 -17.28 29.75
C ALA A 71 36.78 -17.56 28.26
N VAL A 72 37.69 -18.48 27.90
CA VAL A 72 37.89 -18.92 26.52
C VAL A 72 36.63 -19.62 25.99
N THR A 73 36.09 -20.57 26.76
CA THR A 73 34.93 -21.39 26.36
C THR A 73 33.70 -20.54 26.10
N VAL A 74 33.34 -19.61 27.00
CA VAL A 74 32.20 -18.71 26.78
C VAL A 74 32.42 -17.77 25.60
N SER A 75 33.65 -17.29 25.37
CA SER A 75 33.95 -16.41 24.23
C SER A 75 33.91 -17.14 22.88
N GLN A 76 34.19 -18.45 22.86
CA GLN A 76 34.08 -19.31 21.68
C GLN A 76 32.65 -19.83 21.43
N ARG A 77 31.91 -20.18 22.49
CA ARG A 77 30.57 -20.77 22.42
C ARG A 77 29.44 -19.73 22.56
N GLY A 78 29.77 -18.46 22.75
CA GLY A 78 28.84 -17.34 22.93
C GLY A 78 28.17 -17.30 24.31
N VAL A 79 27.63 -18.44 24.77
CA VAL A 79 26.99 -18.60 26.08
C VAL A 79 27.34 -19.96 26.69
N LEU A 80 27.56 -19.96 28.00
CA LEU A 80 27.86 -21.12 28.84
C LEU A 80 26.77 -21.26 29.91
N PHE A 81 26.19 -22.45 30.03
CA PHE A 81 25.18 -22.80 31.03
C PHE A 81 25.79 -23.69 32.11
N LEU A 82 25.71 -23.26 33.36
CA LEU A 82 26.17 -23.99 34.54
C LEU A 82 24.96 -24.40 35.38
N LYS A 83 24.75 -25.71 35.51
CA LYS A 83 23.56 -26.25 36.18
C LYS A 83 23.66 -26.14 37.70
N ASN A 84 22.52 -25.87 38.34
CA ASN A 84 22.36 -25.92 39.81
C ASN A 84 23.53 -25.29 40.61
N GLN A 85 23.76 -23.99 40.45
CA GLN A 85 24.88 -23.29 41.10
C GLN A 85 24.53 -22.81 42.51
N ASP A 86 25.26 -23.31 43.50
CA ASP A 86 25.23 -22.75 44.87
C ASP A 86 26.24 -21.60 44.99
N VAL A 87 25.87 -20.46 44.40
CA VAL A 87 26.67 -19.22 44.39
C VAL A 87 25.87 -18.05 44.98
N THR A 88 26.52 -17.25 45.83
CA THR A 88 25.98 -16.03 46.44
C THR A 88 26.16 -14.79 45.55
N PRO A 89 25.39 -13.70 45.76
CA PRO A 89 25.57 -12.43 45.06
C PRO A 89 26.99 -11.85 45.14
N SER A 90 27.73 -12.06 46.23
CA SER A 90 29.13 -11.60 46.34
C SER A 90 30.07 -12.46 45.50
N GLU A 91 29.99 -13.78 45.64
CA GLU A 91 30.78 -14.72 44.82
C GLU A 91 30.53 -14.51 43.32
N MET A 92 29.29 -14.15 42.94
CA MET A 92 28.96 -13.76 41.56
C MET A 92 29.74 -12.51 41.08
N LYS A 93 29.89 -11.48 41.92
CA LYS A 93 30.71 -10.29 41.60
C LYS A 93 32.18 -10.65 41.48
N ASP A 94 32.70 -11.38 42.48
CA ASP A 94 34.12 -11.75 42.56
C ASP A 94 34.54 -12.64 41.39
N PHE A 95 33.68 -13.59 41.00
CA PHE A 95 33.90 -14.46 39.85
C PHE A 95 33.93 -13.67 38.55
N MET A 96 32.97 -12.76 38.32
CA MET A 96 32.94 -11.95 37.09
C MET A 96 34.13 -11.02 36.99
N LEU A 97 34.56 -10.37 38.09
CA LEU A 97 35.77 -9.55 38.13
C LEU A 97 37.03 -10.37 37.81
N LYS A 98 37.15 -11.58 38.37
CA LYS A 98 38.27 -12.50 38.11
C LYS A 98 38.26 -12.99 36.65
N LEU A 99 37.09 -13.33 36.11
CA LEU A 99 36.90 -13.76 34.71
C LEU A 99 37.21 -12.64 33.71
N THR A 100 36.73 -11.41 33.93
CA THR A 100 37.03 -10.26 33.07
C THR A 100 38.51 -9.89 33.12
N SER A 101 39.13 -9.92 34.30
CA SER A 101 40.57 -9.66 34.45
C SER A 101 41.42 -10.69 33.67
N LEU A 102 41.11 -11.99 33.80
CA LEU A 102 41.82 -13.08 33.11
C LEU A 102 41.60 -13.11 31.60
N SER A 103 40.52 -12.51 31.10
CA SER A 103 40.24 -12.30 29.68
C SER A 103 40.77 -10.96 29.15
N GLY A 104 41.52 -10.21 29.96
CA GLY A 104 42.22 -8.99 29.54
C GLY A 104 41.40 -7.71 29.59
N CYS A 105 40.36 -7.63 30.41
CA CYS A 105 39.65 -6.38 30.68
C CYS A 105 40.63 -5.33 31.28
N PRO A 106 40.54 -4.04 30.89
CA PRO A 106 41.38 -2.97 31.46
C PRO A 106 41.17 -2.79 32.96
N SER A 107 42.22 -2.45 33.71
CA SER A 107 42.13 -2.17 35.15
C SER A 107 41.29 -0.95 35.51
N SER A 108 40.98 -0.07 34.54
CA SER A 108 40.04 1.05 34.66
C SER A 108 38.57 0.63 34.60
N SER A 109 38.29 -0.64 34.31
CA SER A 109 36.93 -1.14 34.03
C SER A 109 36.53 -2.18 35.06
N GLY A 110 35.32 -2.05 35.59
CA GLY A 110 34.73 -2.93 36.58
C GLY A 110 33.31 -3.35 36.22
N LEU A 111 32.56 -3.81 37.20
CA LEU A 111 31.17 -4.21 37.00
C LEU A 111 30.29 -2.98 36.69
N HIS A 112 29.49 -3.09 35.63
CA HIS A 112 28.57 -2.04 35.20
C HIS A 112 27.44 -1.81 36.23
N VAL A 113 26.99 -0.56 36.34
CA VAL A 113 25.83 -0.14 37.12
C VAL A 113 24.80 0.46 36.17
N HIS A 114 23.59 -0.10 36.13
CA HIS A 114 22.57 0.35 35.18
C HIS A 114 22.18 1.82 35.43
N PRO A 115 21.94 2.66 34.39
CA PRO A 115 21.59 4.08 34.58
C PRO A 115 20.34 4.33 35.45
N LEU A 116 19.44 3.35 35.56
CA LEU A 116 18.23 3.35 36.38
C LEU A 116 18.35 2.58 37.71
N THR A 117 19.53 2.09 38.10
CA THR A 117 19.73 1.47 39.41
C THR A 117 19.87 2.55 40.48
N GLU A 118 18.98 2.52 41.48
CA GLU A 118 19.03 3.37 42.68
C GLU A 118 20.38 3.24 43.41
N GLU A 119 20.90 4.36 43.92
CA GLU A 119 22.13 4.38 44.73
C GLU A 119 21.90 3.74 46.10
N GLY A 120 22.79 2.82 46.49
CA GLY A 120 22.70 2.12 47.78
C GLY A 120 21.78 0.91 47.76
N SER A 121 21.66 0.22 46.62
CA SER A 121 20.80 -0.96 46.47
C SER A 121 21.19 -2.08 47.46
N GLU A 122 20.21 -2.83 47.97
CA GLU A 122 20.39 -3.84 49.03
C GLU A 122 21.42 -4.95 48.69
N LEU A 123 21.58 -5.29 47.41
CA LEU A 123 22.58 -6.25 46.91
C LEU A 123 23.84 -5.57 46.33
N GLY A 124 23.95 -4.25 46.51
CA GLY A 124 24.91 -3.34 45.92
C GLY A 124 24.60 -3.03 44.44
N ASP A 125 24.83 -1.77 44.06
CA ASP A 125 24.43 -1.15 42.78
C ASP A 125 24.83 -1.92 41.49
N GLN A 126 25.83 -2.81 41.58
CA GLN A 126 26.28 -3.65 40.46
C GLN A 126 25.36 -4.86 40.19
N ILE A 127 24.36 -5.14 41.05
CA ILE A 127 23.41 -6.25 40.87
C ILE A 127 22.04 -5.73 40.48
N SER A 128 21.60 -6.11 39.28
CA SER A 128 20.27 -5.83 38.77
C SER A 128 19.33 -7.00 39.08
N VAL A 129 18.30 -6.75 39.90
CA VAL A 129 17.27 -7.76 40.22
C VAL A 129 16.14 -7.70 39.20
N ILE A 130 16.06 -8.70 38.32
CA ILE A 130 14.95 -8.85 37.38
C ILE A 130 13.81 -9.61 38.08
N SER A 131 12.67 -8.94 38.29
CA SER A 131 11.49 -9.52 38.92
C SER A 131 10.21 -9.12 38.16
N SER A 132 9.41 -10.12 37.81
CA SER A 132 8.08 -9.93 37.21
C SER A 132 7.10 -9.23 38.16
N GLU A 133 7.26 -9.40 39.47
CA GLU A 133 6.45 -8.71 40.48
C GLU A 133 6.82 -7.23 40.61
N LYS A 134 8.12 -6.89 40.57
CA LYS A 134 8.56 -5.49 40.51
C LYS A 134 8.10 -4.81 39.21
N GLN A 135 8.16 -5.52 38.07
CA GLN A 135 7.60 -5.05 36.80
C GLN A 135 6.08 -4.82 36.88
N LYS A 136 5.30 -5.77 37.43
CA LYS A 136 3.84 -5.63 37.63
C LYS A 136 3.46 -4.43 38.52
N LYS A 137 4.32 -4.06 39.48
CA LYS A 137 4.16 -2.88 40.35
C LYS A 137 4.71 -1.58 39.73
N GLY A 138 5.12 -1.60 38.45
CA GLY A 138 5.58 -0.43 37.70
C GLY A 138 7.02 0.00 37.96
N GLY A 139 7.77 -0.71 38.80
CA GLY A 139 9.13 -0.36 39.27
C GLY A 139 10.19 -1.40 38.90
N GLY A 140 10.30 -1.74 37.61
CA GLY A 140 11.31 -2.67 37.09
C GLY A 140 12.09 -2.05 35.93
N LEU A 141 13.32 -2.55 35.70
CA LEU A 141 14.27 -2.06 34.68
C LEU A 141 13.76 -2.13 33.22
N THR A 142 12.62 -2.75 32.97
CA THR A 142 11.94 -2.77 31.67
C THR A 142 10.45 -2.54 31.87
N HIS A 143 9.97 -1.34 31.56
CA HIS A 143 8.55 -1.07 31.40
C HIS A 143 8.12 -1.41 29.98
N GLN A 144 7.20 -2.37 29.83
CA GLN A 144 6.46 -2.51 28.58
C GLN A 144 5.33 -1.49 28.61
N LEU A 145 5.46 -0.42 27.81
CA LEU A 145 4.36 0.48 27.52
C LEU A 145 3.15 -0.35 27.03
N SER A 146 1.93 0.14 27.25
CA SER A 146 0.71 -0.57 26.83
C SER A 146 0.64 -0.82 25.32
N ASP A 147 1.41 -0.06 24.54
CA ASP A 147 1.53 -0.16 23.08
C ASP A 147 2.99 -0.35 22.61
N VAL A 148 3.66 -1.41 23.08
CA VAL A 148 4.88 -1.94 22.43
C VAL A 148 4.62 -3.21 21.63
N SER A 149 5.35 -3.34 20.52
CA SER A 149 5.40 -4.54 19.69
C SER A 149 5.62 -5.81 20.52
N ARG A 150 4.64 -6.72 20.50
CA ARG A 150 4.73 -8.04 21.15
C ARG A 150 5.57 -9.06 20.37
N PHE A 151 6.06 -8.73 19.17
CA PHE A 151 6.94 -9.61 18.42
C PHE A 151 8.26 -9.83 19.16
N ALA A 152 8.61 -11.09 19.45
CA ALA A 152 9.91 -11.45 20.03
C ALA A 152 11.11 -10.93 19.20
N SER A 153 10.92 -10.76 17.88
CA SER A 153 11.89 -10.14 16.97
C SER A 153 12.26 -8.67 17.31
N ALA A 154 11.48 -7.98 18.15
CA ALA A 154 11.80 -6.66 18.66
C ALA A 154 12.69 -6.67 19.92
N GLY A 155 12.81 -7.81 20.60
CA GLY A 155 13.54 -7.94 21.87
C GLY A 155 15.03 -8.31 21.75
N TRP A 156 15.54 -8.54 20.54
CA TRP A 156 16.94 -8.94 20.31
C TRP A 156 17.92 -7.78 20.51
N HIS A 157 18.79 -7.92 21.51
CA HIS A 157 19.80 -6.93 21.87
C HIS A 157 21.10 -7.56 22.38
N SER A 158 22.16 -6.74 22.44
CA SER A 158 23.35 -6.98 23.26
C SER A 158 23.31 -5.94 24.38
N ASP A 159 23.79 -6.28 25.58
CA ASP A 159 23.67 -5.38 26.73
C ASP A 159 24.45 -4.07 26.52
N ILE A 160 23.83 -2.97 26.95
CA ILE A 160 24.47 -1.67 27.18
C ILE A 160 25.32 -1.12 26.02
N THR A 161 25.02 -1.50 24.77
CA THR A 161 25.78 -1.02 23.60
C THR A 161 25.72 0.50 23.36
N PHE A 162 24.84 1.22 24.09
CA PHE A 162 24.78 2.68 24.14
C PHE A 162 25.86 3.33 25.02
N GLU A 163 26.57 2.55 25.85
CA GLU A 163 27.73 3.03 26.61
C GLU A 163 29.00 3.06 25.74
N ARG A 164 29.95 3.94 26.09
CA ARG A 164 31.22 4.09 25.37
C ARG A 164 32.15 2.90 25.55
N VAL A 165 32.08 2.28 26.73
CA VAL A 165 32.73 1.01 27.07
C VAL A 165 31.62 0.00 27.43
N PRO A 166 31.10 -0.77 26.45
CA PRO A 166 30.08 -1.79 26.70
C PRO A 166 30.61 -2.96 27.53
N SER A 167 29.72 -3.82 28.03
CA SER A 167 30.12 -4.99 28.82
C SER A 167 30.80 -6.06 27.96
N ASP A 168 31.86 -6.68 28.48
CA ASP A 168 32.47 -7.87 27.88
C ASP A 168 31.55 -9.10 28.04
N TYR A 169 31.10 -9.34 29.27
CA TYR A 169 30.24 -10.48 29.63
C TYR A 169 29.06 -10.03 30.47
N ALA A 170 28.05 -10.87 30.56
CA ALA A 170 27.02 -10.79 31.60
C ALA A 170 26.74 -12.18 32.16
N MET A 171 26.18 -12.21 33.37
CA MET A 171 25.86 -13.44 34.09
C MET A 171 24.50 -13.31 34.78
N LEU A 172 23.64 -14.30 34.57
CA LEU A 172 22.29 -14.36 35.11
C LEU A 172 22.09 -15.68 35.87
N LYS A 173 21.67 -15.59 37.13
CA LYS A 173 21.25 -16.72 37.96
C LYS A 173 19.73 -16.72 38.11
N ILE A 174 19.07 -17.85 37.87
CA ILE A 174 17.63 -17.98 38.15
C ILE A 174 17.38 -18.45 39.57
N HIS A 175 16.82 -17.54 40.38
CA HIS A 175 16.40 -17.82 41.76
C HIS A 175 14.97 -18.39 41.82
N THR A 176 14.03 -17.75 41.13
CA THR A 176 12.60 -18.10 41.10
C THR A 176 12.16 -18.29 39.66
N LEU A 177 11.65 -19.47 39.32
CA LEU A 177 11.07 -19.79 38.02
C LEU A 177 9.57 -19.44 38.00
N PRO A 178 9.00 -19.02 36.85
CA PRO A 178 7.56 -19.07 36.64
C PRO A 178 7.09 -20.53 36.48
N PRO A 179 5.78 -20.82 36.61
CA PRO A 179 5.24 -22.17 36.37
C PRO A 179 5.42 -22.66 34.93
N SER A 180 5.39 -21.73 33.96
CA SER A 180 5.61 -21.93 32.53
C SER A 180 6.26 -20.68 31.92
N GLY A 181 6.84 -20.81 30.73
CA GLY A 181 7.56 -19.73 30.04
C GLY A 181 8.85 -19.27 30.73
N GLY A 182 9.35 -18.11 30.33
CA GLY A 182 10.54 -17.49 30.92
C GLY A 182 11.89 -17.96 30.37
N ASP A 183 11.90 -18.72 29.28
CA ASP A 183 13.11 -19.10 28.55
C ASP A 183 13.87 -17.87 28.01
N THR A 184 15.17 -18.04 27.80
CA THR A 184 16.02 -17.02 27.15
C THR A 184 16.64 -17.60 25.89
N LEU A 185 16.67 -16.79 24.82
CA LEU A 185 17.30 -17.14 23.55
C LEU A 185 18.57 -16.30 23.35
N TRP A 186 19.61 -16.90 22.79
CA TRP A 186 20.84 -16.23 22.34
C TRP A 186 21.07 -16.50 20.85
N ALA A 187 21.83 -15.63 20.19
CA ALA A 187 22.22 -15.75 18.78
C ALA A 187 23.69 -15.39 18.56
N SER A 188 24.38 -16.13 17.68
CA SER A 188 25.82 -15.95 17.40
C SER A 188 26.08 -14.85 16.37
N GLY A 189 26.70 -13.76 16.80
CA GLY A 189 27.16 -12.68 15.91
C GLY A 189 28.35 -13.08 15.03
N TYR A 190 29.09 -14.12 15.39
CA TYR A 190 30.12 -14.74 14.54
C TYR A 190 29.49 -15.43 13.33
N GLU A 191 28.48 -16.28 13.54
CA GLU A 191 27.81 -16.99 12.44
C GLU A 191 27.03 -16.03 11.52
N VAL A 192 26.43 -14.99 12.10
CA VAL A 192 25.82 -13.90 11.31
C VAL A 192 26.87 -13.21 10.45
N TYR A 193 28.08 -12.97 10.96
CA TYR A 193 29.18 -12.44 10.18
C TYR A 193 29.63 -13.42 9.09
N ASP A 194 29.82 -14.71 9.42
CA ASP A 194 30.37 -15.70 8.49
C ASP A 194 29.44 -15.99 7.31
N ARG A 195 28.11 -15.85 7.47
CA ARG A 195 27.11 -15.92 6.40
C ARG A 195 27.16 -14.78 5.39
N LEU A 196 27.77 -13.64 5.74
CA LEU A 196 27.92 -12.53 4.80
C LEU A 196 28.84 -12.94 3.64
N SER A 197 28.46 -12.56 2.43
CA SER A 197 29.31 -12.73 1.25
C SER A 197 30.61 -11.95 1.40
N ALA A 198 31.70 -12.40 0.79
CA ALA A 198 33.00 -11.72 0.90
C ALA A 198 32.94 -10.21 0.53
N PRO A 199 32.23 -9.78 -0.54
CA PRO A 199 32.06 -8.34 -0.81
C PRO A 199 31.29 -7.60 0.30
N MET A 200 30.26 -8.23 0.89
CA MET A 200 29.49 -7.62 1.99
C MET A 200 30.35 -7.50 3.26
N LYS A 201 31.18 -8.50 3.57
CA LYS A 201 32.19 -8.42 4.64
C LYS A 201 33.12 -7.23 4.41
N THR A 202 33.73 -7.12 3.23
CA THR A 202 34.64 -6.01 2.89
C THR A 202 33.96 -4.64 2.94
N PHE A 203 32.69 -4.54 2.54
CA PHE A 203 31.94 -3.28 2.57
C PHE A 203 31.55 -2.85 3.99
N LEU A 204 31.15 -3.80 4.84
CA LEU A 204 30.74 -3.53 6.22
C LEU A 204 31.93 -3.36 7.18
N GLU A 205 33.09 -3.93 6.86
CA GLU A 205 34.34 -3.69 7.57
C GLU A 205 34.78 -2.23 7.45
N GLY A 206 34.96 -1.56 8.60
CA GLY A 206 35.35 -0.15 8.67
C GLY A 206 34.18 0.83 8.83
N LEU A 207 32.93 0.40 8.59
CA LEU A 207 31.75 1.18 8.97
C LEU A 207 31.56 1.18 10.49
N THR A 208 30.93 2.23 11.00
CA THR A 208 30.51 2.34 12.40
C THR A 208 29.01 2.54 12.49
N ALA A 209 28.41 2.23 13.64
CA ALA A 209 27.00 2.44 13.90
C ALA A 209 26.80 3.25 15.19
N THR A 210 25.72 4.05 15.23
CA THR A 210 25.32 4.83 16.40
C THR A 210 24.27 4.06 17.19
N HIS A 211 24.54 3.88 18.48
CA HIS A 211 23.72 3.17 19.45
C HIS A 211 23.19 4.19 20.47
N ASP A 212 21.88 4.27 20.62
CA ASP A 212 21.16 5.23 21.46
C ASP A 212 20.17 4.50 22.36
N ALA A 213 20.18 4.88 23.64
CA ALA A 213 19.18 4.47 24.64
C ALA A 213 18.57 5.68 25.36
N SER A 214 18.36 6.78 24.63
CA SER A 214 17.84 8.03 25.17
C SER A 214 16.43 7.89 25.78
N PHE A 215 15.67 6.84 25.41
CA PHE A 215 14.38 6.50 26.02
C PHE A 215 14.47 6.22 27.54
N PHE A 216 15.65 5.93 28.10
CA PHE A 216 15.81 5.81 29.55
C PHE A 216 15.68 7.16 30.29
N HIS A 217 15.79 8.31 29.61
CA HIS A 217 15.44 9.61 30.19
C HIS A 217 13.95 9.69 30.53
N ASP A 218 13.09 9.23 29.62
CA ASP A 218 11.64 9.24 29.79
C ASP A 218 11.23 8.26 30.91
N GLU A 219 11.87 7.09 30.96
CA GLU A 219 11.62 6.08 32.00
C GLU A 219 12.11 6.54 33.39
N ALA A 220 13.25 7.23 33.48
CA ALA A 220 13.71 7.87 34.72
C ALA A 220 12.70 8.90 35.24
N ALA A 221 12.20 9.76 34.35
CA ALA A 221 11.17 10.75 34.68
C ALA A 221 9.85 10.08 35.13
N ARG A 222 9.44 8.98 34.46
CA ARG A 222 8.24 8.20 34.79
C ARG A 222 8.33 7.53 36.15
N LEU A 223 9.50 6.97 36.49
CA LEU A 223 9.75 6.28 37.75
C LEU A 223 9.98 7.22 38.94
N GLY A 224 10.26 8.51 38.68
CA GLY A 224 10.72 9.45 39.71
C GLY A 224 12.14 9.16 40.21
N ASN A 225 12.87 8.23 39.56
CA ASN A 225 14.24 7.87 39.89
C ASN A 225 15.20 8.53 38.88
N PRO A 226 15.99 9.54 39.26
CA PRO A 226 16.87 10.25 38.33
C PRO A 226 17.98 9.35 37.79
N LEU A 227 18.35 9.54 36.52
CA LEU A 227 19.47 8.81 35.92
C LEU A 227 20.77 9.01 36.70
N ARG A 228 21.47 7.92 36.99
CA ARG A 228 22.77 7.93 37.67
C ARG A 228 23.82 8.70 36.87
N GLN A 229 24.28 9.82 37.43
CA GLN A 229 25.28 10.70 36.80
C GLN A 229 26.73 10.27 37.06
N GLY A 230 26.98 9.48 38.11
CA GLY A 230 28.30 8.94 38.44
C GLY A 230 28.82 7.90 37.45
N GLU A 231 29.98 7.30 37.76
CA GLU A 231 30.60 6.28 36.93
C GLU A 231 29.79 4.97 36.92
N ARG A 232 29.59 4.41 35.73
CA ARG A 232 28.84 3.17 35.49
C ARG A 232 29.78 2.06 35.00
N GLY A 233 30.66 1.64 35.90
CA GLY A 233 31.66 0.59 35.65
C GLY A 233 32.91 1.01 34.87
N SER A 234 32.94 2.24 34.31
CA SER A 234 34.14 2.82 33.68
C SER A 234 34.14 4.35 33.85
N PRO A 235 35.30 5.01 34.04
CA PRO A 235 35.41 6.48 34.07
C PRO A 235 34.96 7.20 32.79
N LEU A 236 34.79 6.45 31.70
CA LEU A 236 34.28 6.90 30.39
C LEU A 236 32.75 6.78 30.26
N ASN A 237 32.11 5.97 31.10
CA ASN A 237 30.67 5.74 31.16
C ASN A 237 30.08 6.56 32.31
N LYS A 238 29.83 7.87 32.09
CA LYS A 238 29.34 8.79 33.12
C LYS A 238 28.48 9.92 32.55
N GLY A 239 27.69 10.55 33.41
CA GLY A 239 26.73 11.57 33.04
C GLY A 239 25.52 11.03 32.27
N GLY A 240 24.58 11.91 31.93
CA GLY A 240 23.30 11.52 31.34
C GLY A 240 23.30 11.15 29.85
N ASN A 241 24.41 11.26 29.10
CA ASN A 241 24.39 10.96 27.67
C ASN A 241 24.49 9.43 27.42
N LEU A 242 23.39 8.82 26.98
CA LEU A 242 23.27 7.38 26.70
C LEU A 242 23.34 7.10 25.19
N THR A 243 24.41 7.58 24.55
CA THR A 243 24.72 7.36 23.13
C THR A 243 26.20 7.06 22.91
N ALA A 244 26.49 6.05 22.09
CA ALA A 244 27.84 5.67 21.69
C ALA A 244 27.93 5.31 20.20
N VAL A 245 29.15 5.31 19.66
CA VAL A 245 29.45 4.89 18.29
C VAL A 245 30.44 3.73 18.33
N HIS A 246 30.07 2.60 17.71
CA HIS A 246 30.86 1.37 17.71
C HIS A 246 31.14 0.89 16.28
N PRO A 247 32.24 0.14 16.02
CA PRO A 247 32.43 -0.55 14.75
C PRO A 247 31.29 -1.52 14.45
N LEU A 248 30.77 -1.50 13.22
CA LEU A 248 29.66 -2.36 12.81
C LEU A 248 30.08 -3.83 12.73
N ILE A 249 31.34 -4.07 12.33
CA ILE A 249 32.06 -5.33 12.50
C ILE A 249 33.14 -5.13 13.57
N ARG A 250 33.18 -5.98 14.59
CA ARG A 250 34.20 -5.96 15.65
C ARG A 250 34.94 -7.29 15.76
N THR A 251 36.14 -7.25 16.33
CA THR A 251 36.93 -8.42 16.72
C THR A 251 36.69 -8.71 18.21
N ASN A 252 36.42 -9.96 18.58
CA ASN A 252 36.48 -10.39 19.98
C ASN A 252 37.96 -10.58 20.38
N PRO A 253 38.48 -9.89 21.40
CA PRO A 253 39.90 -9.98 21.76
C PRO A 253 40.31 -11.35 22.28
N VAL A 254 39.39 -12.13 22.87
CA VAL A 254 39.69 -13.44 23.45
C VAL A 254 39.83 -14.51 22.37
N THR A 255 39.04 -14.46 21.29
CA THR A 255 39.05 -15.48 20.21
C THR A 255 39.77 -15.02 18.95
N GLY A 256 39.90 -13.72 18.72
CA GLY A 256 40.39 -13.16 17.45
C GLY A 256 39.38 -13.24 16.31
N TRP A 257 38.12 -13.59 16.58
CA TRP A 257 37.07 -13.78 15.57
C TRP A 257 36.28 -12.49 15.32
N LYS A 258 35.81 -12.30 14.09
CA LYS A 258 34.97 -11.16 13.68
C LYS A 258 33.49 -11.44 13.93
N SER A 259 32.77 -10.46 14.48
CA SER A 259 31.33 -10.50 14.74
C SER A 259 30.65 -9.23 14.21
N VAL A 260 29.40 -9.37 13.75
CA VAL A 260 28.49 -8.23 13.59
C VAL A 260 28.13 -7.67 14.97
N TYR A 261 28.06 -6.35 15.11
CA TYR A 261 27.79 -5.67 16.39
C TYR A 261 26.74 -4.56 16.27
N VAL A 262 25.61 -4.86 15.63
CA VAL A 262 24.42 -4.01 15.59
C VAL A 262 23.21 -4.75 16.13
N ASN A 263 22.31 -4.07 16.82
CA ASN A 263 21.12 -4.67 17.40
C ASN A 263 19.90 -3.76 17.34
N LYS A 264 18.70 -4.35 17.27
CA LYS A 264 17.46 -3.62 17.02
C LYS A 264 17.00 -2.77 18.22
N GLY A 265 17.41 -3.11 19.44
CA GLY A 265 17.10 -2.33 20.63
C GLY A 265 17.76 -0.94 20.60
N PHE A 266 19.06 -0.89 20.33
CA PHE A 266 19.86 0.33 20.52
C PHE A 266 20.40 0.95 19.22
N THR A 267 20.72 0.17 18.18
CA THR A 267 21.33 0.72 16.96
C THR A 267 20.31 1.51 16.14
N LYS A 268 20.56 2.80 15.92
CA LYS A 268 19.65 3.70 15.16
C LYS A 268 20.13 4.01 13.75
N ARG A 269 21.44 3.97 13.49
CA ARG A 269 22.03 4.40 12.21
C ARG A 269 23.39 3.77 11.95
N ILE A 270 23.67 3.41 10.70
CA ILE A 270 25.03 3.19 10.18
C ILE A 270 25.61 4.52 9.72
N ASN A 271 26.79 4.86 10.23
CA ASN A 271 27.48 6.11 9.94
C ASN A 271 28.32 5.97 8.66
N GLY A 272 28.46 7.06 7.90
CA GLY A 272 29.18 7.06 6.62
C GLY A 272 28.36 6.67 5.39
N VAL A 273 27.10 6.24 5.57
CA VAL A 273 26.14 5.95 4.50
C VAL A 273 24.91 6.86 4.60
N THR A 274 24.07 6.92 3.55
CA THR A 274 22.79 7.65 3.54
C THR A 274 21.78 7.03 4.52
N LYS A 275 20.65 7.71 4.76
CA LYS A 275 19.60 7.16 5.64
C LYS A 275 19.01 5.87 5.05
N ASP A 276 18.68 5.89 3.76
CA ASP A 276 17.98 4.78 3.12
C ASP A 276 18.87 3.53 3.06
N GLU A 277 20.17 3.71 2.75
CA GLU A 277 21.17 2.64 2.85
C GLU A 277 21.31 2.10 4.27
N SER A 278 21.42 2.98 5.28
CA SER A 278 21.47 2.59 6.70
C SER A 278 20.26 1.75 7.10
N ASP A 279 19.05 2.18 6.77
CA ASP A 279 17.81 1.50 7.15
C ASP A 279 17.71 0.12 6.48
N VAL A 280 18.03 0.03 5.18
CA VAL A 280 18.04 -1.25 4.43
C VAL A 280 19.09 -2.22 4.99
N LEU A 281 20.31 -1.74 5.23
CA LEU A 281 21.41 -2.57 5.73
C LEU A 281 21.16 -3.04 7.18
N LEU A 282 20.69 -2.17 8.07
CA LEU A 282 20.31 -2.56 9.44
C LEU A 282 19.18 -3.58 9.42
N GLN A 283 18.13 -3.37 8.62
CA GLN A 283 17.02 -4.32 8.53
C GLN A 283 17.47 -5.67 7.98
N TYR A 284 18.41 -5.71 7.02
CA TYR A 284 19.03 -6.95 6.56
C TYR A 284 19.82 -7.65 7.68
N LEU A 285 20.68 -6.94 8.41
CA LEU A 285 21.46 -7.52 9.51
C LEU A 285 20.57 -8.01 10.68
N PHE A 286 19.49 -7.30 11.01
CA PHE A 286 18.51 -7.73 12.00
C PHE A 286 17.70 -8.96 11.53
N ASN A 287 17.41 -9.06 10.23
CA ASN A 287 16.79 -10.24 9.64
C ASN A 287 17.74 -11.45 9.69
N LEU A 288 19.06 -11.26 9.52
CA LEU A 288 20.00 -12.37 9.69
C LEU A 288 19.95 -12.96 11.10
N VAL A 289 19.88 -12.15 12.15
CA VAL A 289 19.70 -12.65 13.53
C VAL A 289 18.36 -13.37 13.68
N THR A 290 17.26 -12.76 13.22
CA THR A 290 15.90 -13.22 13.56
C THR A 290 15.34 -14.32 12.67
N GLN A 291 15.80 -14.47 11.42
CA GLN A 291 15.28 -15.45 10.45
C GLN A 291 16.16 -16.71 10.34
N ASN A 292 17.37 -16.72 10.90
CA ASN A 292 18.26 -17.88 10.92
C ASN A 292 18.16 -18.56 12.30
N HIS A 293 17.21 -19.48 12.47
CA HIS A 293 17.02 -20.22 13.72
C HIS A 293 18.25 -21.06 14.10
N ASP A 294 19.08 -21.42 13.13
CA ASP A 294 20.29 -22.23 13.28
C ASP A 294 21.53 -21.44 13.76
N VAL A 295 21.45 -20.11 13.86
CA VAL A 295 22.44 -19.31 14.63
C VAL A 295 22.02 -19.07 16.08
N GLN A 296 20.86 -19.60 16.49
CA GLN A 296 20.25 -19.34 17.79
C GLN A 296 20.30 -20.56 18.71
N VAL A 297 20.30 -20.32 20.02
CA VAL A 297 20.02 -21.32 21.07
C VAL A 297 18.91 -20.81 21.97
N ARG A 298 17.90 -21.64 22.23
CA ARG A 298 16.89 -21.44 23.27
C ARG A 298 17.28 -22.26 24.49
N TYR A 299 17.40 -21.63 25.66
CA TYR A 299 17.70 -22.31 26.92
C TYR A 299 16.49 -22.29 27.85
N ARG A 300 16.11 -23.48 28.32
CA ARG A 300 15.06 -23.67 29.32
C ARG A 300 15.67 -23.77 30.70
N TRP A 301 15.35 -22.80 31.54
CA TRP A 301 15.96 -22.65 32.86
C TRP A 301 15.50 -23.71 33.87
N SER A 302 16.45 -24.20 34.66
CA SER A 302 16.19 -24.94 35.91
C SER A 302 16.54 -24.06 37.13
N LYS A 303 16.04 -24.43 38.32
CA LYS A 303 16.30 -23.66 39.54
C LYS A 303 17.80 -23.63 39.84
N ASN A 304 18.31 -22.45 40.21
CA ASN A 304 19.74 -22.16 40.46
C ASN A 304 20.67 -22.29 39.23
N ASP A 305 20.15 -22.50 38.02
CA ASP A 305 20.99 -22.43 36.82
C ASP A 305 21.59 -21.03 36.65
N VAL A 306 22.79 -20.99 36.09
CA VAL A 306 23.50 -19.76 35.71
C VAL A 306 23.83 -19.81 34.23
N ALA A 307 23.52 -18.74 33.50
CA ALA A 307 24.09 -18.48 32.18
C ALA A 307 25.14 -17.38 32.27
N ILE A 308 26.29 -17.58 31.61
CA ILE A 308 27.32 -16.55 31.37
C ILE A 308 27.43 -16.39 29.86
N TRP A 309 27.35 -15.17 29.32
CA TRP A 309 27.48 -14.94 27.87
C TRP A 309 28.43 -13.80 27.54
N ASP A 310 29.03 -13.87 26.35
CA ASP A 310 29.93 -12.86 25.79
C ASP A 310 29.11 -11.82 24.99
N ASN A 311 28.90 -10.65 25.60
CA ASN A 311 28.11 -9.58 25.02
C ASN A 311 28.76 -8.93 23.79
N ARG A 312 30.05 -9.19 23.52
CA ARG A 312 30.77 -8.67 22.36
C ARG A 312 30.42 -9.40 21.06
N SER A 313 29.84 -10.60 21.18
CA SER A 313 29.65 -11.52 20.06
C SER A 313 28.31 -12.26 20.07
N THR A 314 27.43 -11.95 21.04
CA THR A 314 26.08 -12.52 21.10
C THR A 314 24.99 -11.46 21.18
N PHE A 315 23.83 -11.82 20.66
CA PHE A 315 22.56 -11.13 20.91
C PHE A 315 21.67 -12.04 21.73
N HIS A 316 20.71 -11.50 22.49
CA HIS A 316 19.76 -12.28 23.25
C HIS A 316 18.38 -11.63 23.33
N CYS A 317 17.36 -12.44 23.61
CA CYS A 317 16.01 -11.99 23.93
C CYS A 317 15.34 -12.91 24.96
N ARG A 318 14.37 -12.37 25.71
CA ARG A 318 13.53 -13.11 26.69
C ARG A 318 12.24 -13.57 26.03
N ASP A 319 11.79 -14.79 26.32
CA ASP A 319 10.46 -15.29 25.92
C ASP A 319 9.34 -14.52 26.67
N LEU A 320 8.26 -14.18 25.97
CA LEU A 320 7.21 -13.27 26.45
C LEU A 320 5.94 -13.98 26.94
N GLU A 321 5.97 -15.30 27.11
CA GLU A 321 4.87 -16.05 27.75
C GLU A 321 4.55 -15.48 29.15
N HIS A 322 3.28 -15.11 29.36
CA HIS A 322 2.87 -14.35 30.54
C HIS A 322 2.46 -15.26 31.71
N ALA A 323 2.93 -14.91 32.91
CA ALA A 323 2.64 -15.63 34.15
C ALA A 323 1.14 -15.61 34.54
N GLU A 324 0.56 -16.80 34.56
CA GLU A 324 -0.81 -17.12 34.95
C GLU A 324 -1.03 -17.10 36.49
N THR A 325 -2.17 -16.55 36.94
CA THR A 325 -2.67 -16.65 38.34
C THR A 325 -3.44 -17.96 38.57
N PRO A 326 -3.60 -18.45 39.83
CA PRO A 326 -4.21 -19.75 40.08
C PRO A 326 -5.66 -19.86 39.54
N PRO A 327 -6.11 -21.05 39.07
CA PRO A 327 -7.32 -21.15 38.24
C PRO A 327 -8.65 -20.82 38.95
N LEU A 328 -8.80 -21.17 40.23
CA LEU A 328 -10.11 -21.19 40.90
C LEU A 328 -10.70 -19.79 41.14
N GLU A 329 -9.89 -18.79 41.50
CA GLU A 329 -10.38 -17.41 41.69
C GLU A 329 -10.77 -16.73 40.37
N ARG A 330 -10.18 -17.13 39.24
CA ARG A 330 -10.55 -16.60 37.92
C ARG A 330 -11.93 -17.09 37.46
N ILE A 331 -12.26 -18.35 37.74
CA ILE A 331 -13.56 -18.92 37.37
C ILE A 331 -14.70 -18.23 38.13
N ALA A 332 -14.59 -18.03 39.45
CA ALA A 332 -15.64 -17.40 40.27
C ALA A 332 -16.10 -16.04 39.72
N HIS A 333 -15.17 -15.12 39.47
CA HIS A 333 -15.48 -13.79 38.90
C HIS A 333 -15.98 -13.85 37.44
N LEU A 334 -15.59 -14.87 36.68
CA LEU A 334 -16.09 -15.09 35.32
C LEU A 334 -17.56 -15.53 35.33
N LEU A 335 -17.93 -16.42 36.27
CA LEU A 335 -19.31 -16.88 36.46
C LEU A 335 -20.25 -15.71 36.81
N GLU A 336 -19.82 -14.79 37.69
CA GLU A 336 -20.58 -13.58 38.04
C GLU A 336 -20.90 -12.70 36.82
N ILE A 337 -19.94 -12.53 35.90
CA ILE A 337 -20.16 -11.73 34.69
C ILE A 337 -21.11 -12.46 33.72
N LEU A 338 -21.07 -13.80 33.66
CA LEU A 338 -22.02 -14.59 32.89
C LEU A 338 -23.46 -14.48 33.45
N ASP A 339 -23.66 -14.29 34.75
CA ASP A 339 -24.98 -13.95 35.33
C ASP A 339 -25.47 -12.56 34.94
N ILE A 340 -24.57 -11.57 34.86
CA ILE A 340 -24.93 -10.22 34.36
C ILE A 340 -25.30 -10.28 32.87
N TYR A 341 -24.58 -11.08 32.08
CA TYR A 341 -24.96 -11.34 30.69
C TYR A 341 -26.34 -12.02 30.58
N ALA A 342 -26.57 -13.10 31.33
CA ALA A 342 -27.84 -13.85 31.32
C ALA A 342 -29.05 -12.95 31.65
N SER A 343 -28.89 -12.06 32.64
CA SER A 343 -29.97 -11.18 33.10
C SER A 343 -30.16 -9.91 32.24
N ARG A 344 -29.10 -9.29 31.72
CA ARG A 344 -29.17 -7.96 31.05
C ARG A 344 -28.94 -7.96 29.54
N LEU A 345 -28.20 -8.92 29.00
CA LEU A 345 -27.73 -8.88 27.60
C LEU A 345 -28.20 -10.07 26.75
N TYR A 346 -28.47 -11.23 27.34
CA TYR A 346 -29.13 -12.36 26.66
C TYR A 346 -30.43 -11.97 25.91
N PRO A 347 -31.30 -11.07 26.42
CA PRO A 347 -32.48 -10.61 25.68
C PRO A 347 -32.17 -9.84 24.38
N ILE A 348 -30.92 -9.38 24.21
CA ILE A 348 -30.39 -8.69 23.01
C ILE A 348 -29.58 -9.68 22.16
N TRP A 349 -28.81 -10.57 22.81
CA TRP A 349 -27.91 -11.56 22.19
C TRP A 349 -28.28 -13.00 22.61
N PRO A 350 -29.41 -13.56 22.13
CA PRO A 350 -29.96 -14.85 22.59
C PRO A 350 -29.27 -16.05 21.92
N ILE A 351 -27.93 -16.08 21.96
CA ILE A 351 -27.09 -16.97 21.15
C ILE A 351 -26.18 -17.90 21.95
N VAL A 352 -26.26 -17.90 23.28
CA VAL A 352 -25.44 -18.74 24.18
C VAL A 352 -26.28 -19.24 25.37
N ASN A 353 -26.34 -20.55 25.60
CA ASN A 353 -26.87 -21.09 26.85
C ASN A 353 -25.86 -20.87 27.98
N THR A 354 -26.18 -20.01 28.94
CA THR A 354 -25.27 -19.70 30.05
C THR A 354 -25.16 -20.82 31.07
N ASN A 355 -26.15 -21.72 31.18
CA ASN A 355 -26.12 -22.80 32.17
C ASN A 355 -25.14 -23.89 31.72
N GLU A 356 -25.30 -24.38 30.49
CA GLU A 356 -24.34 -25.31 29.84
C GLU A 356 -22.91 -24.75 29.84
N LEU A 357 -22.74 -23.46 29.51
CA LEU A 357 -21.43 -22.84 29.48
C LEU A 357 -20.77 -22.82 30.87
N LYS A 358 -21.53 -22.54 31.94
CA LYS A 358 -21.03 -22.58 33.31
C LYS A 358 -20.71 -24.00 33.78
N GLU A 359 -21.51 -24.99 33.41
CA GLU A 359 -21.24 -26.40 33.69
C GLU A 359 -19.96 -26.87 32.98
N ALA A 360 -19.77 -26.50 31.70
CA ALA A 360 -18.56 -26.80 30.94
C ALA A 360 -17.29 -26.13 31.50
N LEU A 361 -17.40 -24.94 32.11
CA LEU A 361 -16.30 -24.27 32.81
C LEU A 361 -15.95 -24.90 34.16
N LEU A 362 -16.90 -25.59 34.79
CA LEU A 362 -16.74 -26.24 36.10
C LEU A 362 -16.35 -27.73 35.99
N ALA A 363 -16.38 -28.30 34.78
CA ALA A 363 -15.97 -29.67 34.52
C ALA A 363 -14.47 -29.89 34.73
N THR A 364 -14.07 -31.07 35.21
CA THR A 364 -12.69 -31.44 35.53
C THR A 364 -11.78 -31.67 34.31
N SER A 365 -12.34 -31.71 33.10
CA SER A 365 -11.58 -31.74 31.85
C SER A 365 -11.58 -30.34 31.23
N ALA A 366 -10.40 -29.81 30.91
CA ALA A 366 -10.23 -28.43 30.47
C ALA A 366 -10.80 -28.23 29.05
N ASN A 367 -12.08 -27.85 28.96
CA ASN A 367 -12.70 -27.48 27.68
C ASN A 367 -12.22 -26.08 27.24
N SER A 368 -11.20 -26.05 26.38
CA SER A 368 -10.62 -24.81 25.84
C SER A 368 -11.66 -23.96 25.09
N SER A 369 -12.60 -24.58 24.35
CA SER A 369 -13.66 -23.86 23.63
C SER A 369 -14.59 -23.08 24.56
N ALA A 370 -15.10 -23.74 25.60
CA ALA A 370 -15.96 -23.12 26.60
C ALA A 370 -15.25 -21.97 27.34
N SER A 371 -13.97 -22.14 27.67
CA SER A 371 -13.16 -21.09 28.30
C SER A 371 -13.05 -19.85 27.40
N ARG A 372 -12.70 -20.00 26.11
CA ARG A 372 -12.58 -18.88 25.17
C ARG A 372 -13.90 -18.15 24.98
N LEU A 373 -15.00 -18.88 24.81
CA LEU A 373 -16.34 -18.29 24.65
C LEU A 373 -16.76 -17.49 25.89
N ALA A 374 -16.56 -18.03 27.09
CA ALA A 374 -16.88 -17.33 28.32
C ALA A 374 -16.06 -16.03 28.50
N HIS A 375 -14.76 -16.05 28.18
CA HIS A 375 -13.93 -14.85 28.22
C HIS A 375 -14.39 -13.79 27.20
N ALA A 376 -14.77 -14.19 25.99
CA ALA A 376 -15.28 -13.26 24.97
C ALA A 376 -16.60 -12.59 25.40
N ILE A 377 -17.56 -13.36 25.95
CA ILE A 377 -18.82 -12.84 26.49
C ILE A 377 -18.57 -11.87 27.64
N ALA A 378 -17.66 -12.22 28.57
CA ALA A 378 -17.36 -11.38 29.72
C ALA A 378 -16.68 -10.05 29.32
N LEU A 379 -15.76 -10.08 28.35
CA LEU A 379 -15.19 -8.87 27.74
C LEU A 379 -16.28 -7.99 27.13
N ALA A 380 -17.13 -8.55 26.27
CA ALA A 380 -18.24 -7.84 25.63
C ALA A 380 -19.21 -7.22 26.66
N THR A 381 -19.56 -7.98 27.69
CA THR A 381 -20.50 -7.58 28.76
C THR A 381 -19.95 -6.41 29.57
N VAL A 382 -18.69 -6.49 30.01
CA VAL A 382 -18.03 -5.42 30.77
C VAL A 382 -17.89 -4.14 29.94
N ALA A 383 -17.53 -4.25 28.66
CA ALA A 383 -17.39 -3.09 27.78
C ALA A 383 -18.73 -2.43 27.42
N GLN A 384 -19.75 -3.23 27.04
CA GLN A 384 -21.10 -2.74 26.71
C GLN A 384 -21.71 -1.95 27.88
N LEU A 385 -21.68 -2.54 29.08
CA LEU A 385 -22.30 -1.99 30.29
C LEU A 385 -21.37 -1.06 31.11
N LYS A 386 -20.12 -0.83 30.67
CA LYS A 386 -19.08 -0.06 31.40
C LYS A 386 -18.93 -0.49 32.88
N LEU A 387 -18.91 -1.79 33.15
CA LEU A 387 -18.87 -2.32 34.52
C LEU A 387 -17.51 -2.10 35.18
N SER A 388 -17.51 -1.65 36.44
CA SER A 388 -16.32 -1.57 37.29
C SER A 388 -16.09 -2.89 38.02
N THR A 389 -15.46 -3.87 37.36
CA THR A 389 -15.21 -5.22 37.91
C THR A 389 -13.77 -5.42 38.39
N ALA A 390 -13.58 -6.28 39.40
CA ALA A 390 -12.24 -6.74 39.81
C ALA A 390 -11.60 -7.69 38.78
N TRP A 391 -12.42 -8.38 37.98
CA TRP A 391 -12.00 -9.23 36.87
C TRP A 391 -11.26 -8.43 35.79
N ARG A 392 -10.09 -8.93 35.38
CA ARG A 392 -9.25 -8.34 34.31
C ARG A 392 -9.02 -9.35 33.20
N GLY A 393 -10.06 -9.61 32.41
CA GLY A 393 -9.94 -10.42 31.20
C GLY A 393 -9.05 -9.79 30.13
N SER A 394 -8.53 -10.62 29.23
CA SER A 394 -7.70 -10.22 28.10
C SER A 394 -8.21 -10.89 26.82
N PRO A 395 -8.33 -10.18 25.68
CA PRO A 395 -8.69 -10.79 24.39
C PRO A 395 -7.73 -11.92 23.96
N ALA A 396 -6.51 -11.97 24.49
CA ALA A 396 -5.59 -13.08 24.24
C ALA A 396 -6.12 -14.43 24.76
N ALA A 397 -6.94 -14.44 25.82
CA ALA A 397 -7.59 -15.65 26.33
C ALA A 397 -8.75 -16.16 25.44
N CYS A 398 -9.00 -15.51 24.30
CA CYS A 398 -9.97 -15.91 23.29
C CYS A 398 -9.30 -16.50 22.03
N ALA A 399 -7.97 -16.45 21.94
CA ALA A 399 -7.20 -16.94 20.79
C ALA A 399 -7.28 -18.48 20.67
N LEU A 400 -7.07 -19.00 19.47
CA LEU A 400 -6.87 -20.43 19.23
C LEU A 400 -5.42 -20.80 19.56
N ASP A 401 -5.23 -21.88 20.31
CA ASP A 401 -3.91 -22.46 20.56
C ASP A 401 -3.46 -23.29 19.34
N ASP A 402 -2.17 -23.23 18.97
CA ASP A 402 -1.59 -23.98 17.83
C ASP A 402 -1.53 -25.51 18.06
N GLY A 403 -2.00 -26.00 19.21
CA GLY A 403 -2.04 -27.42 19.59
C GLY A 403 -3.44 -27.99 19.49
N GLY A 404 -3.66 -28.89 18.52
CA GLY A 404 -4.98 -29.32 18.06
C GLY A 404 -5.98 -29.80 19.12
N ASP A 405 -7.18 -29.26 19.01
CA ASP A 405 -8.45 -29.92 19.29
C ASP A 405 -9.47 -29.48 18.21
N GLU A 406 -10.50 -30.28 17.93
CA GLU A 406 -11.56 -29.92 16.96
C GLU A 406 -12.48 -28.84 17.55
N SER A 407 -12.01 -27.59 17.54
CA SER A 407 -12.73 -26.46 18.12
C SER A 407 -14.11 -26.28 17.48
N ASN A 408 -15.16 -26.33 18.29
CA ASN A 408 -16.56 -26.15 17.88
C ASN A 408 -16.72 -24.92 16.97
N PRO A 409 -17.11 -25.09 15.68
CA PRO A 409 -17.22 -23.97 14.73
C PRO A 409 -18.16 -22.86 15.20
N LEU A 410 -19.24 -23.23 15.90
CA LEU A 410 -20.22 -22.30 16.46
C LEU A 410 -19.62 -21.42 17.55
N ASP A 411 -18.75 -21.97 18.41
CA ASP A 411 -18.11 -21.19 19.46
C ASP A 411 -17.06 -20.23 18.89
N ASN A 412 -16.33 -20.61 17.85
CA ASN A 412 -15.41 -19.71 17.15
C ASN A 412 -16.14 -18.52 16.51
N LEU A 413 -17.30 -18.77 15.88
CA LEU A 413 -18.17 -17.74 15.33
C LEU A 413 -18.67 -16.79 16.44
N ARG A 414 -19.17 -17.34 17.55
CA ARG A 414 -19.64 -16.57 18.72
C ARG A 414 -18.52 -15.75 19.37
N VAL A 415 -17.32 -16.33 19.57
CA VAL A 415 -16.14 -15.64 20.09
C VAL A 415 -15.83 -14.43 19.23
N SER A 416 -15.78 -14.60 17.92
CA SER A 416 -15.54 -13.51 16.95
C SER A 416 -16.61 -12.42 17.04
N PHE A 417 -17.88 -12.79 17.17
CA PHE A 417 -19.00 -11.87 17.37
C PHE A 417 -18.89 -11.06 18.68
N PHE A 418 -18.57 -11.69 19.80
CA PHE A 418 -18.41 -10.98 21.08
C PHE A 418 -17.12 -10.14 21.14
N LEU A 419 -16.03 -10.57 20.49
CA LEU A 419 -14.82 -9.76 20.34
C LEU A 419 -15.08 -8.49 19.50
N HIS A 420 -15.92 -8.57 18.46
CA HIS A 420 -16.37 -7.38 17.74
C HIS A 420 -17.10 -6.40 18.69
N ILE A 421 -18.08 -6.86 19.46
CA ILE A 421 -18.82 -6.02 20.42
C ILE A 421 -17.89 -5.36 21.44
N TYR A 422 -16.91 -6.11 21.95
CA TYR A 422 -15.89 -5.60 22.87
C TYR A 422 -15.07 -4.47 22.24
N TYR A 423 -14.50 -4.70 21.06
CA TYR A 423 -13.67 -3.69 20.38
C TYR A 423 -14.49 -2.48 19.91
N GLU A 424 -15.73 -2.66 19.48
CA GLU A 424 -16.63 -1.57 19.05
C GLU A 424 -16.98 -0.62 20.21
N ASN A 425 -17.04 -1.13 21.45
CA ASN A 425 -17.25 -0.30 22.64
C ASN A 425 -15.98 0.44 23.10
N LEU A 426 -14.78 0.00 22.68
CA LEU A 426 -13.52 0.69 22.98
C LEU A 426 -13.16 1.74 21.92
N GLU A 427 -13.23 1.34 20.65
CA GLU A 427 -12.86 2.14 19.48
C GLU A 427 -13.85 1.80 18.36
N GLY A 428 -15.02 2.45 18.37
CA GLY A 428 -16.08 2.20 17.39
C GLY A 428 -15.60 2.45 15.96
N GLY A 429 -15.75 1.45 15.09
CA GLY A 429 -15.21 1.48 13.72
C GLY A 429 -13.71 1.20 13.62
N GLY A 430 -13.03 0.93 14.74
CA GLY A 430 -11.61 0.61 14.80
C GLY A 430 -11.27 -0.72 14.12
N ARG A 431 -10.03 -0.86 13.66
CA ARG A 431 -9.57 -2.01 12.84
C ARG A 431 -9.86 -3.37 13.48
N LYS A 432 -9.74 -3.48 14.81
CA LYS A 432 -9.97 -4.74 15.55
C LYS A 432 -11.46 -5.12 15.59
N SER A 433 -12.34 -4.13 15.80
CA SER A 433 -13.80 -4.32 15.74
C SER A 433 -14.22 -4.84 14.37
N LEU A 434 -13.77 -4.18 13.31
CA LEU A 434 -14.11 -4.56 11.93
C LEU A 434 -13.53 -5.92 11.54
N LEU A 435 -12.33 -6.25 12.02
CA LEU A 435 -11.71 -7.56 11.77
C LEU A 435 -12.54 -8.68 12.40
N SER A 436 -12.87 -8.60 13.69
CA SER A 436 -13.65 -9.64 14.39
C SER A 436 -15.07 -9.79 13.84
N LEU A 437 -15.68 -8.70 13.34
CA LEU A 437 -16.98 -8.78 12.64
C LEU A 437 -16.84 -9.52 11.31
N ARG A 438 -15.79 -9.23 10.53
CA ARG A 438 -15.53 -9.90 9.24
C ARG A 438 -15.14 -11.37 9.45
N GLU A 439 -14.45 -11.68 10.53
CA GLU A 439 -14.12 -13.05 10.96
C GLU A 439 -15.38 -13.84 11.30
N ALA A 440 -16.28 -13.29 12.13
CA ALA A 440 -17.58 -13.90 12.43
C ALA A 440 -18.42 -14.15 11.17
N ILE A 441 -18.45 -13.19 10.22
CA ILE A 441 -19.12 -13.35 8.93
C ILE A 441 -18.45 -14.45 8.10
N THR A 442 -17.11 -14.45 8.00
CA THR A 442 -16.37 -15.44 7.22
C THR A 442 -16.60 -16.85 7.75
N LEU A 443 -16.60 -17.04 9.07
CA LEU A 443 -16.92 -18.32 9.71
C LEU A 443 -18.35 -18.77 9.39
N ALA A 444 -19.34 -17.87 9.48
CA ALA A 444 -20.72 -18.18 9.09
C ALA A 444 -20.86 -18.62 7.62
N GLN A 445 -20.06 -18.05 6.72
CA GLN A 445 -20.06 -18.39 5.30
C GLN A 445 -19.28 -19.67 4.97
N ILE A 446 -18.22 -19.98 5.72
CA ILE A 446 -17.51 -21.27 5.64
C ILE A 446 -18.46 -22.42 6.00
N GLU A 447 -19.24 -22.25 7.07
CA GLU A 447 -20.30 -23.17 7.49
C GLU A 447 -21.57 -23.11 6.61
N ARG A 448 -21.59 -22.28 5.56
CA ARG A 448 -22.70 -22.13 4.60
C ARG A 448 -24.06 -21.80 5.24
N LEU A 449 -24.05 -21.07 6.34
CA LEU A 449 -25.27 -20.74 7.09
C LEU A 449 -26.22 -19.85 6.28
N GLU A 450 -25.76 -19.16 5.24
CA GLU A 450 -26.61 -18.36 4.35
C GLU A 450 -27.50 -19.16 3.39
N HIS A 451 -27.40 -20.50 3.41
CA HIS A 451 -28.14 -21.41 2.52
C HIS A 451 -29.13 -22.32 3.29
N GLU A 452 -30.40 -22.29 2.89
CA GLU A 452 -31.47 -23.06 3.55
C GLU A 452 -31.21 -24.59 3.52
N SER A 453 -30.50 -25.08 2.49
CA SER A 453 -30.11 -26.48 2.35
C SER A 453 -29.22 -26.99 3.48
N THR A 454 -28.40 -26.12 4.08
CA THR A 454 -27.43 -26.49 5.13
C THR A 454 -28.13 -27.02 6.38
N TYR A 455 -29.29 -26.45 6.70
CA TYR A 455 -30.09 -26.80 7.87
C TYR A 455 -30.89 -28.10 7.71
N SER A 456 -31.07 -28.61 6.48
CA SER A 456 -32.01 -29.70 6.18
C SER A 456 -31.70 -31.04 6.85
N SER A 457 -30.47 -31.23 7.33
CA SER A 457 -29.98 -32.44 8.02
C SER A 457 -29.74 -32.27 9.52
N TRP A 458 -30.05 -31.10 10.10
CA TRP A 458 -29.79 -30.78 11.50
C TRP A 458 -31.06 -30.92 12.35
N ASP A 459 -30.91 -31.09 13.66
CA ASP A 459 -32.06 -31.10 14.57
C ASP A 459 -32.71 -29.71 14.71
N GLU A 460 -33.92 -29.66 15.28
CA GLU A 460 -34.67 -28.41 15.37
C GLU A 460 -34.03 -27.38 16.32
N GLN A 461 -33.24 -27.83 17.32
CA GLN A 461 -32.59 -26.96 18.30
C GLN A 461 -31.37 -26.26 17.69
N ASP A 462 -30.49 -26.99 17.02
CA ASP A 462 -29.36 -26.44 16.27
C ASP A 462 -29.84 -25.56 15.12
N GLN A 463 -30.86 -25.98 14.37
CA GLN A 463 -31.45 -25.14 13.33
C GLN A 463 -31.91 -23.79 13.89
N GLN A 464 -32.62 -23.75 15.02
CA GLN A 464 -32.99 -22.47 15.63
C GLN A 464 -31.77 -21.67 16.10
N LEU A 465 -30.79 -22.32 16.74
CA LEU A 465 -29.63 -21.66 17.36
C LEU A 465 -28.71 -20.99 16.34
N TYR A 466 -28.34 -21.71 15.28
CA TYR A 466 -27.50 -21.17 14.20
C TYR A 466 -28.25 -20.12 13.36
N ARG A 467 -29.57 -20.25 13.15
CA ARG A 467 -30.37 -19.19 12.48
C ARG A 467 -30.41 -17.91 13.32
N ARG A 468 -30.55 -18.00 14.65
CA ARG A 468 -30.47 -16.84 15.56
C ARG A 468 -29.11 -16.13 15.44
N VAL A 469 -28.02 -16.89 15.41
CA VAL A 469 -26.66 -16.36 15.23
C VAL A 469 -26.51 -15.61 13.90
N LEU A 470 -26.94 -16.20 12.78
CA LEU A 470 -26.82 -15.57 11.47
C LEU A 470 -27.65 -14.30 11.34
N TRP A 471 -28.90 -14.30 11.81
CA TRP A 471 -29.77 -13.14 11.74
C TRP A 471 -29.31 -12.00 12.67
N LEU A 472 -28.75 -12.32 13.83
CA LEU A 472 -28.11 -11.33 14.69
C LEU A 472 -26.89 -10.70 14.02
N LEU A 473 -26.04 -11.52 13.38
CA LEU A 473 -24.88 -11.07 12.63
C LEU A 473 -25.26 -10.18 11.43
N PHE A 474 -26.34 -10.52 10.71
CA PHE A 474 -26.91 -9.72 9.62
C PHE A 474 -27.36 -8.31 10.06
N VAL A 475 -27.99 -8.20 11.23
CA VAL A 475 -28.43 -6.92 11.80
C VAL A 475 -27.24 -6.11 12.29
N THR A 476 -26.32 -6.73 13.04
CA THR A 476 -25.09 -6.07 13.54
C THR A 476 -24.23 -5.56 12.39
N GLU A 477 -24.02 -6.36 11.34
CA GLU A 477 -23.32 -5.93 10.13
C GLU A 477 -23.96 -4.67 9.53
N ARG A 478 -25.29 -4.64 9.37
CA ARG A 478 -26.00 -3.47 8.80
C ARG A 478 -25.93 -2.23 9.68
N GLY A 479 -25.96 -2.42 11.00
CA GLY A 479 -25.72 -1.34 11.97
C GLY A 479 -24.34 -0.73 11.78
N VAL A 480 -23.29 -1.54 11.85
CA VAL A 480 -21.88 -1.13 11.71
C VAL A 480 -21.59 -0.56 10.31
N ALA A 481 -22.16 -1.16 9.27
CA ALA A 481 -22.08 -0.68 7.89
C ALA A 481 -22.68 0.73 7.72
N LEU A 482 -23.85 0.98 8.31
CA LEU A 482 -24.49 2.29 8.25
C LEU A 482 -23.78 3.33 9.13
N LEU A 483 -23.32 2.94 10.32
CA LEU A 483 -22.56 3.78 11.25
C LEU A 483 -21.24 4.29 10.62
N HIS A 484 -20.46 3.37 10.04
CA HIS A 484 -19.09 3.64 9.56
C HIS A 484 -18.98 3.77 8.04
N LYS A 485 -20.12 3.86 7.33
CA LYS A 485 -20.21 3.97 5.86
C LYS A 485 -19.52 2.81 5.10
N LEU A 486 -19.58 1.60 5.65
CA LEU A 486 -18.99 0.39 5.05
C LEU A 486 -20.04 -0.37 4.22
N PRO A 487 -19.64 -1.19 3.24
CA PRO A 487 -20.56 -2.09 2.53
C PRO A 487 -20.88 -3.34 3.38
N ALA A 488 -22.18 -3.63 3.53
CA ALA A 488 -22.67 -4.90 4.03
C ALA A 488 -22.50 -6.00 2.96
N ILE A 489 -22.01 -7.18 3.37
CA ILE A 489 -21.74 -8.33 2.51
C ILE A 489 -22.63 -9.55 2.81
N LEU A 490 -23.13 -9.72 4.05
CA LEU A 490 -23.89 -10.90 4.43
C LEU A 490 -25.29 -10.86 3.79
N LYS A 491 -25.61 -11.89 3.01
CA LYS A 491 -26.87 -12.02 2.26
C LYS A 491 -27.54 -13.36 2.58
N PRO A 492 -28.20 -13.50 3.74
CA PRO A 492 -28.93 -14.72 4.09
C PRO A 492 -30.07 -14.94 3.10
N ASN A 493 -30.14 -16.14 2.53
CA ASN A 493 -31.28 -16.62 1.76
C ASN A 493 -31.90 -17.80 2.50
N ILE A 494 -32.29 -17.54 3.76
CA ILE A 494 -32.79 -18.52 4.71
C ILE A 494 -34.07 -18.04 5.38
N LEU A 495 -34.85 -18.98 5.90
CA LEU A 495 -35.97 -18.68 6.77
C LEU A 495 -35.50 -17.99 8.06
N LEU A 496 -36.35 -17.10 8.57
CA LEU A 496 -36.27 -16.64 9.95
C LEU A 496 -36.41 -17.84 10.91
N PRO A 497 -35.90 -17.76 12.15
CA PRO A 497 -36.24 -18.74 13.19
C PRO A 497 -37.77 -18.91 13.32
N TRP A 498 -38.22 -19.99 13.97
CA TRP A 498 -39.66 -20.20 14.21
C TRP A 498 -39.94 -20.60 15.66
N TYR A 499 -41.22 -20.61 16.01
CA TYR A 499 -41.71 -20.99 17.34
C TYR A 499 -41.98 -22.50 17.40
N GLY A 500 -41.09 -23.23 18.07
CA GLY A 500 -41.15 -24.68 18.24
C GLY A 500 -40.68 -25.10 19.64
N VAL A 501 -41.52 -25.87 20.32
CA VAL A 501 -41.52 -26.29 21.73
C VAL A 501 -40.18 -26.85 22.26
N ALA A 502 -39.57 -26.19 23.26
CA ALA A 502 -38.90 -26.83 24.43
C ALA A 502 -38.18 -25.86 25.40
N ASP A 503 -37.84 -24.62 24.99
CA ASP A 503 -37.08 -23.65 25.83
C ASP A 503 -37.75 -22.27 25.97
N ASP A 504 -37.51 -21.61 27.10
CA ASP A 504 -38.21 -20.43 27.66
C ASP A 504 -38.09 -19.09 26.88
N VAL A 505 -37.86 -19.10 25.56
CA VAL A 505 -37.51 -17.89 24.77
C VAL A 505 -38.66 -17.39 23.88
N ALA A 506 -39.78 -17.00 24.51
CA ALA A 506 -41.05 -16.71 23.82
C ALA A 506 -41.15 -15.36 23.07
N HIS A 507 -40.15 -14.48 23.09
CA HIS A 507 -40.37 -13.04 22.80
C HIS A 507 -39.57 -12.40 21.65
N ILE A 508 -38.68 -13.12 20.96
CA ILE A 508 -37.64 -12.45 20.14
C ILE A 508 -38.04 -12.21 18.68
N LEU A 509 -39.09 -12.88 18.18
CA LEU A 509 -39.41 -12.88 16.75
C LEU A 509 -40.80 -12.39 16.28
N PRO A 510 -41.85 -12.14 17.10
CA PRO A 510 -43.15 -11.73 16.53
C PRO A 510 -43.11 -10.26 16.10
N ASP A 511 -42.12 -9.50 16.57
CA ASP A 511 -42.09 -8.04 16.51
C ASP A 511 -41.32 -7.50 15.30
N PHE A 512 -40.46 -8.32 14.69
CA PHE A 512 -39.88 -8.00 13.37
C PHE A 512 -40.96 -7.89 12.29
N LEU A 513 -42.10 -8.57 12.48
CA LEU A 513 -43.30 -8.49 11.63
C LEU A 513 -44.28 -7.36 12.06
N LYS A 514 -44.14 -6.77 13.25
CA LYS A 514 -45.03 -5.69 13.75
C LYS A 514 -44.58 -4.27 13.36
N LEU A 515 -43.49 -4.13 12.61
CA LEU A 515 -43.04 -2.82 12.09
C LEU A 515 -44.06 -2.14 11.15
N ASP A 516 -45.08 -2.88 10.67
CA ASP A 516 -46.17 -2.39 9.82
C ASP A 516 -47.48 -2.08 10.58
N SER A 517 -47.66 -2.51 11.85
CA SER A 517 -48.94 -2.32 12.55
C SER A 517 -49.08 -0.95 13.22
N THR A 518 -50.00 -0.13 12.70
CA THR A 518 -50.36 1.20 13.25
C THR A 518 -51.27 1.14 14.48
N LYS A 519 -51.68 -0.07 14.91
CA LYS A 519 -52.50 -0.28 16.11
C LYS A 519 -51.64 -0.75 17.27
N GLY A 520 -51.60 0.08 18.32
CA GLY A 520 -51.13 -0.33 19.63
C GLY A 520 -52.09 -1.31 20.31
N ASP A 521 -51.83 -1.56 21.60
CA ASP A 521 -52.73 -2.25 22.54
C ASP A 521 -52.78 -3.79 22.47
N SER A 522 -51.62 -4.44 22.62
CA SER A 522 -51.47 -5.65 23.48
C SER A 522 -50.00 -6.06 23.62
N TRP A 523 -49.24 -5.32 24.42
CA TRP A 523 -47.93 -5.78 24.89
C TRP A 523 -48.12 -6.48 26.24
N GLY A 524 -47.76 -7.76 26.32
CA GLY A 524 -47.76 -8.50 27.58
C GLY A 524 -46.67 -7.99 28.55
N PRO A 525 -46.51 -8.62 29.73
CA PRO A 525 -45.45 -8.29 30.68
C PRO A 525 -44.07 -8.74 30.12
N GLY A 526 -43.55 -7.97 29.17
CA GLY A 526 -42.36 -8.29 28.38
C GLY A 526 -41.27 -7.23 28.51
N ASN A 527 -40.03 -7.72 28.53
CA ASN A 527 -38.80 -7.02 28.89
C ASN A 527 -38.63 -5.59 28.32
N ASP A 528 -38.52 -4.60 29.21
CA ASP A 528 -38.33 -3.18 28.86
C ASP A 528 -37.10 -2.91 27.98
N ILE A 529 -36.06 -3.75 28.06
CA ILE A 529 -34.87 -3.68 27.19
C ILE A 529 -35.27 -3.85 25.72
N GLN A 530 -36.10 -4.82 25.39
CA GLN A 530 -36.50 -5.11 24.00
C GLN A 530 -37.46 -4.03 23.48
N ARG A 531 -38.35 -3.55 24.36
CA ARG A 531 -39.23 -2.40 24.08
C ARG A 531 -38.44 -1.14 23.72
N ALA A 532 -37.28 -0.92 24.37
CA ALA A 532 -36.40 0.21 24.09
C ALA A 532 -35.82 0.19 22.68
N ASP A 533 -35.17 -0.90 22.25
CA ASP A 533 -34.49 -0.89 20.94
C ASP A 533 -35.48 -0.73 19.78
N MET A 534 -36.63 -1.43 19.82
CA MET A 534 -37.64 -1.34 18.76
C MET A 534 -38.15 0.10 18.58
N LEU A 535 -38.48 0.78 19.68
CA LEU A 535 -39.01 2.15 19.65
C LEU A 535 -37.93 3.17 19.23
N VAL A 536 -36.73 3.06 19.77
CA VAL A 536 -35.58 3.92 19.41
C VAL A 536 -35.19 3.74 17.95
N THR A 537 -35.12 2.49 17.47
CA THR A 537 -34.77 2.14 16.09
C THR A 537 -35.80 2.62 15.08
N ARG A 538 -37.10 2.43 15.36
CA ARG A 538 -38.19 2.89 14.49
C ARG A 538 -38.14 4.41 14.26
N GLN A 539 -37.92 5.20 15.30
CA GLN A 539 -37.87 6.66 15.16
C GLN A 539 -36.59 7.11 14.44
N TRP A 540 -35.45 6.48 14.71
CA TRP A 540 -34.21 6.75 13.99
C TRP A 540 -34.32 6.41 12.50
N MET A 541 -34.89 5.25 12.12
CA MET A 541 -35.11 4.90 10.71
C MET A 541 -36.00 5.91 9.98
N ARG A 542 -37.07 6.42 10.63
CA ARG A 542 -37.91 7.49 10.06
C ARG A 542 -37.12 8.78 9.83
N ALA A 543 -36.23 9.17 10.75
CA ALA A 543 -35.36 10.33 10.60
C ALA A 543 -34.32 10.14 9.48
N VAL A 544 -33.66 8.99 9.41
CA VAL A 544 -32.67 8.66 8.35
C VAL A 544 -33.33 8.61 6.97
N LEU A 545 -34.50 8.00 6.84
CA LEU A 545 -35.26 7.94 5.58
C LEU A 545 -35.62 9.34 5.08
N TRP A 546 -36.07 10.23 5.97
CA TRP A 546 -36.37 11.62 5.64
C TRP A 546 -35.13 12.38 5.15
N ARG A 547 -34.00 12.26 5.87
CA ARG A 547 -32.73 12.89 5.47
C ARG A 547 -32.20 12.34 4.15
N ALA A 548 -32.40 11.05 3.88
CA ALA A 548 -32.02 10.44 2.61
C ALA A 548 -32.89 10.97 1.46
N ALA A 549 -34.21 11.07 1.64
CA ALA A 549 -35.12 11.62 0.64
C ALA A 549 -34.75 13.08 0.29
N LEU A 550 -34.45 13.91 1.29
CA LEU A 550 -34.02 15.30 1.11
C LEU A 550 -32.78 15.42 0.20
N ARG A 551 -31.80 14.51 0.31
CA ARG A 551 -30.59 14.50 -0.56
C ARG A 551 -30.89 14.22 -2.03
N PHE A 552 -32.02 13.58 -2.34
CA PHE A 552 -32.49 13.35 -3.71
C PHE A 552 -33.50 14.41 -4.16
N GLY A 553 -33.74 15.45 -3.36
CA GLY A 553 -34.79 16.46 -3.62
C GLY A 553 -36.22 15.91 -3.44
N ILE A 554 -36.37 14.74 -2.82
CA ILE A 554 -37.66 14.08 -2.62
C ILE A 554 -38.26 14.58 -1.30
N ILE A 555 -39.44 15.17 -1.40
CA ILE A 555 -40.23 15.68 -0.28
C ILE A 555 -41.24 14.61 0.15
N ILE A 556 -41.28 14.27 1.44
CA ILE A 556 -42.27 13.36 2.03
C ILE A 556 -43.13 14.15 3.03
N PRO A 557 -44.30 14.70 2.65
CA PRO A 557 -45.10 15.57 3.51
C PRO A 557 -45.64 14.90 4.79
N SER A 558 -45.76 13.57 4.78
CA SER A 558 -46.25 12.76 5.90
C SER A 558 -45.17 12.43 6.95
N ILE A 559 -43.92 12.87 6.76
CA ILE A 559 -42.81 12.58 7.67
C ILE A 559 -42.13 13.90 8.07
N SER A 560 -42.32 14.28 9.33
CA SER A 560 -41.76 15.51 9.93
C SER A 560 -40.68 15.15 10.96
N PRO A 561 -39.43 15.63 10.81
CA PRO A 561 -38.35 15.36 11.77
C PRO A 561 -38.64 15.84 13.19
N VAL A 562 -39.36 16.97 13.33
CA VAL A 562 -39.74 17.52 14.63
C VAL A 562 -40.76 16.61 15.33
N ASP A 563 -41.70 16.02 14.58
CA ASP A 563 -42.70 15.11 15.14
C ASP A 563 -42.09 13.74 15.47
N ILE A 564 -41.20 13.20 14.61
CA ILE A 564 -40.39 12.00 14.91
C ILE A 564 -39.62 12.19 16.22
N ALA A 565 -38.97 13.34 16.38
CA ALA A 565 -38.19 13.64 17.56
C ALA A 565 -39.07 13.87 18.81
N ARG A 566 -40.26 14.47 18.68
CA ARG A 566 -41.23 14.61 19.79
C ARG A 566 -41.79 13.25 20.22
N GLU A 567 -42.16 12.39 19.27
CA GLU A 567 -42.55 11.00 19.55
C GLU A 567 -41.42 10.26 20.28
N PHE A 568 -40.18 10.37 19.80
CA PHE A 568 -39.00 9.75 20.41
C PHE A 568 -38.79 10.17 21.87
N LEU A 569 -38.86 11.48 22.17
CA LEU A 569 -38.76 11.99 23.54
C LEU A 569 -39.87 11.41 24.45
N SER A 570 -41.10 11.37 23.95
CA SER A 570 -42.26 10.82 24.70
C SER A 570 -42.17 9.30 24.91
N LEU A 571 -41.49 8.57 24.03
CA LEU A 571 -41.30 7.12 24.16
C LEU A 571 -40.19 6.81 25.18
N ILE A 572 -39.06 7.54 25.12
CA ILE A 572 -37.95 7.33 26.07
C ILE A 572 -38.33 7.67 27.51
N SER A 573 -39.18 8.68 27.75
CA SER A 573 -39.59 9.07 29.11
C SER A 573 -40.38 8.00 29.88
N VAL A 574 -40.83 6.93 29.22
CA VAL A 574 -41.60 5.82 29.83
C VAL A 574 -40.72 4.57 30.06
N ILE A 575 -39.46 4.58 29.62
CA ILE A 575 -38.58 3.41 29.61
C ILE A 575 -37.56 3.51 30.77
N PRO A 576 -37.37 2.45 31.57
CA PRO A 576 -36.36 2.43 32.63
C PRO A 576 -34.94 2.74 32.13
N ALA A 577 -34.18 3.54 32.89
CA ALA A 577 -32.80 3.92 32.52
C ALA A 577 -31.90 2.69 32.27
N ALA A 578 -31.99 1.67 33.13
CA ALA A 578 -31.23 0.43 32.99
C ALA A 578 -31.51 -0.33 31.67
N ALA A 579 -32.70 -0.13 31.08
CA ALA A 579 -33.09 -0.72 29.79
C ALA A 579 -32.54 0.06 28.59
N LEU A 580 -32.41 1.39 28.70
CA LEU A 580 -31.74 2.24 27.72
C LEU A 580 -30.23 2.04 27.73
N GLU A 581 -29.63 1.84 28.92
CA GLU A 581 -28.19 1.60 29.10
C GLU A 581 -27.70 0.31 28.44
N SER A 582 -28.50 -0.77 28.44
CA SER A 582 -28.13 -2.06 27.85
C SER A 582 -27.80 -1.97 26.35
N HIS A 583 -28.32 -0.95 25.65
CA HIS A 583 -28.09 -0.73 24.21
C HIS A 583 -26.81 0.05 23.89
N GLY A 584 -26.08 0.54 24.90
CA GLY A 584 -24.73 1.06 24.73
C GLY A 584 -24.63 2.31 23.82
N PRO A 585 -23.53 2.46 23.04
CA PRO A 585 -23.30 3.61 22.15
C PRO A 585 -24.39 3.82 21.10
N THR A 586 -25.14 2.77 20.77
CA THR A 586 -26.15 2.76 19.71
C THR A 586 -27.29 3.73 20.00
N VAL A 587 -27.74 3.87 21.25
CA VAL A 587 -28.78 4.84 21.64
C VAL A 587 -28.26 6.27 21.55
N GLU A 588 -27.01 6.51 21.97
CA GLU A 588 -26.34 7.81 21.87
C GLU A 588 -26.31 8.27 20.41
N PHE A 589 -25.85 7.42 19.48
CA PHE A 589 -25.80 7.72 18.06
C PHE A 589 -27.20 7.91 17.44
N LYS A 590 -28.15 7.01 17.70
CA LYS A 590 -29.53 7.12 17.18
C LYS A 590 -30.19 8.44 17.62
N THR A 591 -29.94 8.89 18.86
CA THR A 591 -30.38 10.19 19.38
C THR A 591 -29.74 11.37 18.64
N PHE A 592 -28.42 11.31 18.38
CA PHE A 592 -27.69 12.36 17.64
C PHE A 592 -28.15 12.50 16.19
N GLU A 593 -28.45 11.40 15.50
CA GLU A 593 -28.97 11.42 14.13
C GLU A 593 -30.40 11.97 14.04
N ILE A 594 -31.26 11.67 15.01
CA ILE A 594 -32.60 12.29 15.12
C ILE A 594 -32.47 13.80 15.36
N ALA A 595 -31.58 14.23 16.27
CA ALA A 595 -31.32 15.66 16.51
C ALA A 595 -30.78 16.36 15.25
N THR A 596 -29.90 15.67 14.51
CA THR A 596 -29.39 16.15 13.23
C THR A 596 -30.48 16.29 12.18
N ALA A 597 -31.47 15.38 12.11
CA ALA A 597 -32.59 15.51 11.17
C ALA A 597 -33.43 16.78 11.44
N VAL A 598 -33.62 17.15 12.71
CA VAL A 598 -34.31 18.39 13.10
C VAL A 598 -33.48 19.63 12.70
N ILE A 599 -32.17 19.61 12.91
CA ILE A 599 -31.22 20.67 12.49
C ILE A 599 -31.22 20.84 10.97
N ASP A 600 -31.10 19.75 10.21
CA ASP A 600 -31.11 19.77 8.75
C ASP A 600 -32.47 20.28 8.20
N ALA A 601 -33.60 20.05 8.91
CA ALA A 601 -34.91 20.60 8.56
C ALA A 601 -35.04 22.11 8.83
N MET A 602 -34.59 22.56 10.00
CA MET A 602 -34.55 24.00 10.34
C MET A 602 -33.68 24.79 9.37
N ALA A 603 -32.57 24.22 8.91
CA ALA A 603 -31.66 24.86 7.95
C ALA A 603 -32.18 24.89 6.50
N SER A 604 -33.31 24.23 6.20
CA SER A 604 -33.84 24.08 4.83
C SER A 604 -35.16 24.84 4.60
N ASP A 605 -35.55 25.74 5.51
CA ASP A 605 -36.87 26.41 5.56
C ASP A 605 -38.05 25.43 5.39
N PHE A 606 -37.91 24.22 5.92
CA PHE A 606 -38.81 23.13 5.60
C PHE A 606 -39.99 23.01 6.58
N CYS A 607 -41.18 23.33 6.06
CA CYS A 607 -42.48 23.28 6.73
C CYS A 607 -42.76 24.44 7.72
N GLY A 608 -44.03 24.85 7.84
CA GLY A 608 -44.51 25.91 8.72
C GLY A 608 -44.57 25.52 10.20
N ILE A 609 -43.48 24.99 10.73
CA ILE A 609 -43.30 24.61 12.13
C ILE A 609 -42.71 25.81 12.87
N SER A 610 -43.22 26.15 14.06
CA SER A 610 -42.68 27.29 14.79
C SER A 610 -41.27 26.98 15.34
N ASP A 611 -40.36 27.93 15.14
CA ASP A 611 -38.93 27.85 15.51
C ASP A 611 -38.73 27.45 17.01
N ASP A 612 -39.63 27.88 17.89
CA ASP A 612 -39.65 27.49 19.31
C ASP A 612 -39.90 25.99 19.56
N GLN A 613 -40.75 25.34 18.76
CA GLN A 613 -41.03 23.90 18.93
C GLN A 613 -39.80 23.06 18.56
N SER A 614 -39.09 23.45 17.49
CA SER A 614 -37.86 22.78 17.06
C SER A 614 -36.74 22.95 18.08
N ARG A 615 -36.60 24.15 18.68
CA ARG A 615 -35.64 24.39 19.78
C ARG A 615 -35.95 23.55 21.02
N GLN A 616 -37.21 23.49 21.45
CA GLN A 616 -37.61 22.72 22.63
C GLN A 616 -37.25 21.23 22.50
N VAL A 617 -37.51 20.66 21.31
CA VAL A 617 -37.21 19.25 21.02
C VAL A 617 -35.69 18.99 20.96
N LEU A 618 -34.89 19.90 20.37
CA LEU A 618 -33.43 19.79 20.38
C LEU A 618 -32.83 19.84 21.79
N HIS A 619 -33.36 20.69 22.68
CA HIS A 619 -32.94 20.70 24.08
C HIS A 619 -33.27 19.39 24.81
N GLY A 620 -34.41 18.76 24.51
CA GLY A 620 -34.76 17.43 25.03
C GLY A 620 -33.79 16.33 24.56
N LEU A 621 -33.48 16.27 23.26
CA LEU A 621 -32.55 15.29 22.71
C LEU A 621 -31.12 15.46 23.26
N ARG A 622 -30.68 16.72 23.41
CA ARG A 622 -29.42 17.07 24.07
C ARG A 622 -29.38 16.60 25.52
N SER A 623 -30.49 16.69 26.25
CA SER A 623 -30.56 16.21 27.65
C SER A 623 -30.37 14.69 27.73
N ILE A 624 -31.01 13.91 26.85
CA ILE A 624 -30.84 12.44 26.78
C ILE A 624 -29.40 12.05 26.44
N LEU A 625 -28.79 12.72 25.46
CA LEU A 625 -27.38 12.54 25.09
C LEU A 625 -26.41 12.85 26.24
N MET A 626 -26.78 13.75 27.14
CA MET A 626 -25.98 14.16 28.29
C MET A 626 -26.18 13.24 29.51
N SER A 627 -27.36 12.63 29.66
CA SER A 627 -27.64 11.69 30.76
C SER A 627 -27.25 10.23 30.47
N SER A 628 -27.19 9.82 29.20
CA SER A 628 -26.86 8.43 28.85
C SER A 628 -25.38 8.12 29.05
N ARG A 629 -25.09 7.06 29.82
CA ARG A 629 -23.74 6.45 30.03
C ARG A 629 -22.61 7.43 30.38
N GLY A 630 -22.94 8.51 31.09
CA GLY A 630 -22.01 9.57 31.53
C GLY A 630 -21.84 10.74 30.55
N GLY A 631 -22.59 10.76 29.44
CA GLY A 631 -22.51 11.79 28.42
C GLY A 631 -21.43 11.50 27.38
N ASN A 632 -21.83 11.33 26.11
CA ASN A 632 -20.88 11.22 25.01
C ASN A 632 -20.36 12.60 24.64
N GLU A 633 -19.28 13.05 25.28
CA GLU A 633 -18.74 14.41 25.13
C GLU A 633 -18.52 14.80 23.66
N LYS A 634 -18.05 13.88 22.82
CA LYS A 634 -17.80 14.11 21.40
C LYS A 634 -19.09 14.37 20.61
N LEU A 635 -20.11 13.53 20.76
CA LEU A 635 -21.42 13.74 20.12
C LEU A 635 -22.14 14.98 20.70
N LEU A 636 -21.99 15.23 21.99
CA LEU A 636 -22.58 16.39 22.67
C LEU A 636 -21.95 17.72 22.19
N GLN A 637 -20.62 17.77 22.06
CA GLN A 637 -19.90 18.91 21.48
C GLN A 637 -20.31 19.15 20.02
N LEU A 638 -20.36 18.10 19.19
CA LEU A 638 -20.82 18.20 17.80
C LEU A 638 -22.26 18.73 17.70
N LEU A 639 -23.17 18.25 18.56
CA LEU A 639 -24.55 18.74 18.60
C LEU A 639 -24.62 20.22 19.02
N ASN A 640 -23.87 20.62 20.05
CA ASN A 640 -23.80 22.01 20.51
C ASN A 640 -23.34 22.97 19.40
N VAL A 641 -22.29 22.60 18.64
CA VAL A 641 -21.79 23.38 17.50
C VAL A 641 -22.88 23.55 16.44
N ARG A 642 -23.56 22.47 16.06
CA ARG A 642 -24.60 22.52 15.00
C ARG A 642 -25.85 23.28 15.44
N MET A 643 -26.21 23.23 16.73
CA MET A 643 -27.27 24.08 17.30
C MET A 643 -26.90 25.58 17.26
N SER A 644 -25.63 25.95 17.49
CA SER A 644 -25.19 27.35 17.46
C SER A 644 -25.05 27.96 16.05
N ALA A 645 -24.85 27.12 15.02
CA ALA A 645 -24.77 27.56 13.63
C ALA A 645 -26.13 28.07 13.09
N ILE A 646 -27.25 27.57 13.63
CA ILE A 646 -28.60 27.99 13.22
C ILE A 646 -29.01 29.33 13.85
N THR A 647 -28.52 29.67 15.05
CA THR A 647 -28.92 30.91 15.74
C THR A 647 -28.22 32.18 15.22
N THR A 648 -27.33 32.09 14.23
CA THR A 648 -26.47 33.20 13.79
C THR A 648 -26.57 33.59 12.30
N SER A 649 -27.39 32.93 11.47
CA SER A 649 -27.56 33.31 10.06
C SER A 649 -29.01 33.29 9.56
N SER A 650 -29.43 34.42 9.00
CA SER A 650 -30.66 34.57 8.21
C SER A 650 -30.39 34.62 6.70
N LEU A 651 -29.24 34.13 6.24
CA LEU A 651 -28.89 33.95 4.82
C LEU A 651 -28.22 32.58 4.59
N LEU A 652 -28.83 31.78 3.72
CA LEU A 652 -28.44 30.40 3.39
C LEU A 652 -27.07 30.29 2.69
N PRO A 653 -26.17 29.41 3.18
CA PRO A 653 -25.11 28.80 2.39
C PRO A 653 -25.51 27.40 1.88
N GLN A 654 -24.82 26.93 0.84
CA GLN A 654 -24.88 25.56 0.30
C GLN A 654 -24.61 24.47 1.38
N PRO A 655 -25.05 23.21 1.16
CA PRO A 655 -24.91 22.12 2.13
C PRO A 655 -23.49 22.00 2.70
N TYR A 656 -23.42 22.11 4.03
CA TYR A 656 -22.18 22.33 4.78
C TYR A 656 -21.29 21.07 4.79
N ASN A 657 -20.04 21.19 4.34
CA ASN A 657 -19.10 20.07 4.33
C ASN A 657 -18.56 19.79 5.75
N VAL A 658 -18.93 18.64 6.31
CA VAL A 658 -18.51 18.18 7.64
C VAL A 658 -17.01 17.86 7.69
N GLU A 659 -16.40 17.42 6.58
CA GLU A 659 -14.97 17.07 6.52
C GLU A 659 -14.11 18.31 6.77
N ARG A 660 -14.49 19.45 6.18
CA ARG A 660 -13.77 20.72 6.33
C ARG A 660 -13.81 21.28 7.76
N PHE A 661 -14.89 21.05 8.50
CA PHE A 661 -14.97 21.45 9.92
C PHE A 661 -14.11 20.56 10.82
N VAL A 662 -14.01 19.26 10.50
CA VAL A 662 -13.08 18.35 11.21
C VAL A 662 -11.63 18.72 10.90
N GLU A 663 -11.31 19.10 9.66
CA GLU A 663 -10.00 19.66 9.30
C GLU A 663 -9.70 20.96 10.06
N ASP A 664 -10.63 21.94 10.09
CA ASP A 664 -10.42 23.21 10.81
C ASP A 664 -10.25 23.01 12.34
N VAL A 665 -10.90 22.01 12.94
CA VAL A 665 -10.70 21.64 14.35
C VAL A 665 -9.35 20.95 14.56
N LEU A 666 -8.94 20.02 13.69
CA LEU A 666 -7.64 19.35 13.77
C LEU A 666 -6.47 20.31 13.51
N LEU A 667 -6.63 21.29 12.61
CA LEU A 667 -5.65 22.34 12.29
C LEU A 667 -5.48 23.38 13.42
N SER A 668 -6.30 23.33 14.48
CA SER A 668 -6.19 24.23 15.64
C SER A 668 -5.32 23.68 16.78
N MET A 669 -4.82 22.45 16.67
CA MET A 669 -3.82 21.87 17.59
C MET A 669 -2.39 22.24 17.16
N GLY A 670 -1.55 22.66 18.13
CA GLY A 670 -0.11 22.82 17.91
C GLY A 670 0.64 21.49 17.92
N GLU A 671 1.85 21.46 17.34
CA GLU A 671 2.75 20.28 17.31
C GLU A 671 3.19 19.82 18.71
N ASP A 672 2.97 20.65 19.73
CA ASP A 672 3.24 20.44 21.15
C ASP A 672 2.02 19.95 21.96
N GLY A 673 0.87 19.72 21.32
CA GLY A 673 -0.32 19.16 21.97
C GLY A 673 -1.09 20.11 22.89
N THR A 674 -0.75 21.40 22.93
CA THR A 674 -1.49 22.41 23.69
C THR A 674 -2.48 23.18 22.82
N TRP A 675 -3.65 23.53 23.39
CA TRP A 675 -4.60 24.45 22.77
C TRP A 675 -4.07 25.87 22.92
N LYS A 676 -3.95 26.62 21.81
CA LYS A 676 -3.60 28.05 21.87
C LYS A 676 -4.67 28.81 22.66
N SER A 677 -4.26 29.37 23.79
CA SER A 677 -5.12 30.13 24.69
C SER A 677 -5.91 31.21 23.94
N LEU A 678 -7.25 31.10 23.98
CA LEU A 678 -8.10 32.26 23.74
C LEU A 678 -7.84 33.25 24.88
N HIS A 679 -7.26 34.41 24.58
CA HIS A 679 -7.26 35.51 25.54
C HIS A 679 -8.71 35.89 25.85
N LEU A 680 -9.09 35.70 27.12
CA LEU A 680 -10.32 36.23 27.70
C LEU A 680 -10.41 37.72 27.41
N MET A 681 -11.43 38.16 26.68
CA MET A 681 -11.81 39.56 26.68
C MET A 681 -12.48 39.89 28.03
N PRO A 682 -12.09 40.97 28.70
CA PRO A 682 -12.69 41.36 29.97
C PRO A 682 -14.10 41.92 29.79
N SER A 683 -14.90 41.79 30.85
CA SER A 683 -16.27 42.31 30.95
C SER A 683 -16.37 43.83 30.67
N PRO A 684 -17.52 44.33 30.18
CA PRO A 684 -17.66 45.73 29.79
C PRO A 684 -17.77 46.68 31.00
N PRO A 685 -17.10 47.84 30.99
CA PRO A 685 -17.48 48.99 31.80
C PRO A 685 -18.56 49.84 31.10
N ALA A 686 -19.29 50.63 31.89
CA ALA A 686 -20.39 51.47 31.43
C ALA A 686 -19.93 52.79 30.76
N GLU A 687 -20.89 53.39 30.02
CA GLU A 687 -21.08 54.81 29.65
C GLU A 687 -19.90 55.81 29.78
N GLY A 688 -19.59 56.53 28.69
CA GLY A 688 -18.68 57.70 28.78
C GLY A 688 -18.20 58.35 27.47
N HIS A 689 -19.01 59.28 26.93
CA HIS A 689 -18.68 60.50 26.18
C HIS A 689 -17.26 60.82 25.59
N LEU A 690 -17.31 61.42 24.37
CA LEU A 690 -16.54 62.60 23.86
C LEU A 690 -15.18 62.45 23.09
N SER A 691 -15.29 62.69 21.77
CA SER A 691 -14.52 63.65 20.91
C SER A 691 -12.97 63.69 20.79
N ALA A 692 -12.51 63.38 19.56
CA ALA A 692 -11.78 64.26 18.62
C ALA A 692 -10.24 64.56 18.69
N GLU A 693 -9.72 64.84 17.48
CA GLU A 693 -8.46 65.48 17.04
C GLU A 693 -7.11 64.68 17.00
N PRO A 694 -6.14 65.08 16.12
CA PRO A 694 -5.12 64.15 15.59
C PRO A 694 -3.64 64.59 15.71
N GLY A 695 -2.74 63.63 15.48
CA GLY A 695 -1.50 63.86 14.72
C GLY A 695 -0.15 63.75 15.46
N SER A 696 0.73 62.89 14.95
CA SER A 696 2.18 63.10 14.87
C SER A 696 2.81 62.13 13.87
N GLN A 697 3.85 62.58 13.16
CA GLN A 697 4.67 61.75 12.25
C GLN A 697 5.92 61.29 13.00
N ASP A 698 6.44 60.08 12.73
CA ASP A 698 7.88 59.96 12.44
C ASP A 698 8.35 58.64 11.76
N ILE A 699 9.02 58.88 10.62
CA ILE A 699 10.19 58.24 9.98
C ILE A 699 10.68 56.84 10.45
N GLY A 700 10.65 55.88 9.51
CA GLY A 700 11.90 55.24 9.02
C GLY A 700 12.27 53.79 9.37
N MET A 701 12.04 52.84 8.44
CA MET A 701 13.07 51.88 7.95
C MET A 701 12.55 51.03 6.75
N PRO A 702 13.42 50.59 5.82
CA PRO A 702 13.02 49.85 4.63
C PRO A 702 12.79 48.36 4.92
N ARG A 703 11.61 47.83 4.58
CA ARG A 703 11.33 46.38 4.69
C ARG A 703 12.07 45.59 3.60
N LYS A 704 12.88 44.61 4.02
CA LYS A 704 13.40 43.53 3.15
C LYS A 704 12.25 42.90 2.37
N GLY A 705 12.42 42.74 1.05
CA GLY A 705 11.41 42.10 0.20
C GLY A 705 11.26 40.62 0.52
N THR A 706 10.03 40.18 0.79
CA THR A 706 9.69 38.75 0.90
C THR A 706 9.55 38.11 -0.49
N ALA A 707 9.78 36.80 -0.56
CA ALA A 707 9.75 36.04 -1.81
C ALA A 707 8.38 36.15 -2.52
N LYS A 708 8.40 36.16 -3.87
CA LYS A 708 7.20 36.23 -4.70
C LYS A 708 6.32 34.99 -4.52
N VAL A 709 5.19 35.12 -3.83
CA VAL A 709 4.18 34.06 -3.71
C VAL A 709 3.59 33.74 -5.10
N ARG A 710 3.78 32.50 -5.59
CA ARG A 710 3.41 32.08 -6.96
C ARG A 710 1.89 32.06 -7.23
N THR A 711 1.05 31.92 -6.21
CA THR A 711 -0.35 31.48 -6.30
C THR A 711 -1.42 32.60 -6.40
N GLY A 712 -1.06 33.86 -6.14
CA GLY A 712 -2.04 34.96 -6.13
C GLY A 712 -2.69 35.31 -7.48
N CYS A 713 -3.84 35.99 -7.45
CA CYS A 713 -4.55 36.44 -8.65
C CYS A 713 -3.76 37.53 -9.41
N LYS A 714 -4.03 37.68 -10.72
CA LYS A 714 -3.29 38.61 -11.61
C LYS A 714 -3.35 40.06 -11.13
N THR A 715 -4.51 40.51 -10.62
CA THR A 715 -4.69 41.88 -10.09
C THR A 715 -3.89 42.12 -8.80
N CYS A 716 -3.83 41.16 -7.88
CA CYS A 716 -3.03 41.30 -6.64
C CYS A 716 -1.53 41.17 -6.88
N LYS A 717 -1.11 40.26 -7.78
CA LYS A 717 0.28 40.17 -8.27
C LYS A 717 0.77 41.50 -8.86
N ALA A 718 0.00 42.11 -9.77
CA ALA A 718 0.34 43.41 -10.37
C ALA A 718 0.40 44.53 -9.32
N ARG A 719 -0.48 44.51 -8.32
CA ARG A 719 -0.51 45.45 -7.18
C ARG A 719 0.55 45.16 -6.09
N ARG A 720 1.35 44.10 -6.23
CA ARG A 720 2.34 43.61 -5.24
C ARG A 720 1.75 43.40 -3.83
N VAL A 721 0.49 42.99 -3.73
CA VAL A 721 -0.18 42.66 -2.46
C VAL A 721 -0.44 41.16 -2.37
N LYS A 722 -0.29 40.56 -1.18
CA LYS A 722 -0.65 39.15 -0.93
C LYS A 722 -2.13 38.93 -1.31
N CYS A 723 -2.43 37.88 -2.06
CA CYS A 723 -3.80 37.51 -2.41
C CYS A 723 -4.45 36.70 -1.29
N ASP A 724 -5.77 36.78 -1.16
CA ASP A 724 -6.62 35.93 -0.32
C ASP A 724 -7.12 34.66 -1.04
N GLU A 725 -6.73 34.52 -2.31
CA GLU A 725 -6.91 33.35 -3.18
C GLU A 725 -8.35 32.83 -3.42
N GLN A 726 -9.37 33.57 -2.97
CA GLN A 726 -10.77 33.28 -3.28
C GLN A 726 -11.08 33.33 -4.79
N ARG A 727 -11.76 32.29 -5.28
CA ARG A 727 -12.24 32.15 -6.67
C ARG A 727 -13.76 32.39 -6.72
N PRO A 728 -14.32 32.94 -7.82
CA PRO A 728 -13.63 33.39 -9.03
C PRO A 728 -12.88 34.73 -8.88
N THR A 729 -13.19 35.52 -7.85
CA THR A 729 -12.61 36.86 -7.63
C THR A 729 -12.13 37.06 -6.20
N CYS A 730 -10.94 37.62 -6.02
CA CYS A 730 -10.35 37.80 -4.70
C CYS A 730 -11.03 38.90 -3.86
N LEU A 731 -11.18 38.68 -2.55
CA LEU A 731 -11.76 39.65 -1.61
C LEU A 731 -10.94 40.95 -1.55
N ARG A 732 -9.61 40.89 -1.66
CA ARG A 732 -8.72 42.07 -1.74
C ARG A 732 -8.80 42.84 -3.06
N CYS A 733 -9.43 42.26 -4.07
CA CYS A 733 -9.73 42.87 -5.35
C CYS A 733 -11.05 43.64 -5.20
N HIS A 734 -12.06 42.93 -4.72
CA HIS A 734 -13.41 43.43 -4.46
C HIS A 734 -13.42 44.60 -3.47
N LYS A 735 -12.85 44.43 -2.26
CA LYS A 735 -12.75 45.49 -1.23
C LYS A 735 -11.93 46.71 -1.67
N ALA A 736 -11.11 46.59 -2.72
CA ALA A 736 -10.33 47.70 -3.27
C ALA A 736 -11.00 48.38 -4.48
N GLY A 737 -12.24 47.99 -4.84
CA GLY A 737 -12.93 48.50 -6.02
C GLY A 737 -12.20 48.19 -7.33
N LYS A 738 -11.42 47.10 -7.40
CA LYS A 738 -10.64 46.72 -8.60
C LYS A 738 -11.10 45.39 -9.17
N ILE A 739 -11.29 45.36 -10.48
CA ILE A 739 -11.65 44.15 -11.24
C ILE A 739 -10.58 43.07 -11.01
N CYS A 740 -10.99 41.92 -10.50
CA CYS A 740 -10.12 40.75 -10.37
C CYS A 740 -9.97 40.10 -11.74
N ARG A 741 -8.78 40.18 -12.36
CA ARG A 741 -8.46 39.56 -13.65
C ARG A 741 -8.24 38.03 -13.56
N GLY A 742 -8.89 37.39 -12.59
CA GLY A 742 -8.75 35.97 -12.28
C GLY A 742 -7.35 35.52 -11.85
N TYR A 743 -7.20 34.21 -11.81
CA TYR A 743 -5.95 33.51 -11.50
C TYR A 743 -5.25 33.08 -12.79
N ASP A 744 -3.99 32.69 -12.67
CA ASP A 744 -3.40 31.83 -13.69
C ASP A 744 -4.09 30.45 -13.58
N PRO A 745 -4.52 29.81 -14.69
CA PRO A 745 -5.07 28.46 -14.62
C PRO A 745 -4.00 27.50 -14.04
N PRO A 746 -4.40 26.47 -13.28
CA PRO A 746 -3.44 25.46 -12.83
C PRO A 746 -2.76 24.81 -14.05
N PRO A 747 -1.51 24.33 -13.92
CA PRO A 747 -0.86 23.60 -15.00
C PRO A 747 -1.71 22.41 -15.40
N ILE A 748 -2.11 22.35 -16.67
CA ILE A 748 -2.97 21.27 -17.19
C ILE A 748 -2.22 19.96 -16.97
N GLY A 749 -2.76 19.08 -16.13
CA GLY A 749 -2.18 17.79 -15.76
C GLY A 749 -2.33 17.40 -14.30
N HIS A 750 -2.27 18.39 -13.40
CA HIS A 750 -2.48 18.18 -11.96
C HIS A 750 -3.93 18.51 -11.61
N TYR A 751 -4.77 17.48 -11.55
CA TYR A 751 -6.14 17.60 -11.02
C TYR A 751 -6.12 17.46 -9.50
N SER A 752 -6.88 18.29 -8.78
CA SER A 752 -7.11 18.04 -7.36
C SER A 752 -7.94 16.76 -7.16
N TRP A 753 -7.89 16.19 -5.96
CA TRP A 753 -8.70 15.01 -5.63
C TRP A 753 -10.20 15.31 -5.80
N GLU A 754 -10.65 16.48 -5.37
CA GLU A 754 -12.00 16.99 -5.60
C GLU A 754 -12.36 17.05 -7.09
N GLU A 755 -11.49 17.60 -7.95
CA GLU A 755 -11.75 17.73 -9.40
C GLU A 755 -11.92 16.38 -10.10
N LEU A 756 -11.15 15.35 -9.70
CA LEU A 756 -11.30 13.98 -10.21
C LEU A 756 -12.65 13.37 -9.79
N LEU A 757 -13.05 13.56 -8.53
CA LEU A 757 -14.34 13.08 -8.01
C LEU A 757 -15.53 13.81 -8.66
N PHE A 758 -15.44 15.13 -8.88
CA PHE A 758 -16.50 15.91 -9.54
C PHE A 758 -16.69 15.57 -11.03
N ARG A 759 -15.63 15.17 -11.74
CA ARG A 759 -15.71 14.83 -13.18
C ARG A 759 -16.27 13.43 -13.44
N ASN A 760 -16.17 12.50 -12.50
CA ASN A 760 -16.46 11.07 -12.73
C ASN A 760 -17.97 10.71 -12.73
N LYS A 761 -18.85 11.59 -13.23
CA LYS A 761 -20.31 11.36 -13.26
C LYS A 761 -20.77 10.22 -14.18
N LEU A 762 -19.88 9.62 -14.97
CA LEU A 762 -20.17 8.50 -15.87
C LEU A 762 -19.73 7.13 -15.34
N VAL A 763 -18.95 7.09 -14.24
CA VAL A 763 -18.75 5.85 -13.47
C VAL A 763 -19.63 5.96 -12.23
N ARG A 764 -20.75 5.24 -12.22
CA ARG A 764 -21.51 5.02 -10.97
C ARG A 764 -20.54 4.37 -9.97
N PRO A 765 -20.32 4.93 -8.76
CA PRO A 765 -19.75 4.16 -7.68
C PRO A 765 -20.81 3.11 -7.29
N GLY A 766 -20.67 1.91 -7.84
CA GLY A 766 -21.35 0.74 -7.29
C GLY A 766 -20.87 0.50 -5.86
N PRO A 767 -21.67 -0.12 -4.98
CA PRO A 767 -21.28 -0.38 -3.60
C PRO A 767 -20.27 -1.55 -3.51
N SER A 768 -19.06 -1.35 -4.04
CA SER A 768 -18.00 -2.37 -4.26
C SER A 768 -16.76 -1.73 -4.91
N THR A 769 -15.49 -2.11 -4.66
CA THR A 769 -14.82 -2.95 -3.64
C THR A 769 -13.31 -2.71 -3.83
N LEU A 770 -12.52 -2.35 -2.80
CA LEU A 770 -11.04 -2.41 -2.82
C LEU A 770 -10.45 -2.47 -1.39
N PRO A 771 -10.18 -3.66 -0.83
CA PRO A 771 -9.41 -3.80 0.41
C PRO A 771 -7.96 -3.28 0.25
N ASP A 772 -7.41 -2.76 1.34
CA ASP A 772 -5.99 -2.40 1.52
C ASP A 772 -5.39 -1.37 0.53
N ALA A 773 -6.21 -0.63 -0.23
CA ALA A 773 -5.72 0.42 -1.12
C ALA A 773 -5.47 1.75 -0.38
N THR A 774 -4.35 2.43 -0.65
CA THR A 774 -4.05 3.75 -0.07
C THR A 774 -4.86 4.87 -0.75
N ILE A 775 -4.92 6.05 -0.11
CA ILE A 775 -5.57 7.24 -0.70
C ILE A 775 -4.93 7.61 -2.04
N ASP A 776 -3.60 7.51 -2.16
CA ASP A 776 -2.87 7.80 -3.40
C ASP A 776 -3.13 6.77 -4.50
N GLU A 777 -3.28 5.49 -4.14
CA GLU A 777 -3.67 4.44 -5.09
C GLU A 777 -5.10 4.64 -5.60
N LEU A 778 -6.04 5.00 -4.73
CA LEU A 778 -7.41 5.36 -5.12
C LEU A 778 -7.41 6.61 -6.01
N ARG A 779 -6.57 7.61 -5.70
CA ARG A 779 -6.39 8.82 -6.53
C ARG A 779 -5.89 8.50 -7.92
N LEU A 780 -4.86 7.65 -8.03
CA LEU A 780 -4.26 7.26 -9.31
C LEU A 780 -5.18 6.33 -10.13
N CYS A 781 -5.97 5.46 -9.50
CA CYS A 781 -7.03 4.70 -10.17
C CYS A 781 -8.14 5.62 -10.72
N ALA A 782 -8.58 6.63 -9.96
CA ALA A 782 -9.55 7.60 -10.45
C ALA A 782 -8.99 8.50 -11.55
N TYR A 783 -7.72 8.93 -11.44
CA TYR A 783 -6.99 9.65 -12.50
C TYR A 783 -6.90 8.79 -13.77
N TYR A 784 -6.63 7.50 -13.63
CA TYR A 784 -6.65 6.57 -14.75
C TYR A 784 -8.02 6.55 -15.45
N GLY A 785 -9.10 6.32 -14.70
CA GLY A 785 -10.45 6.26 -15.27
C GLY A 785 -10.94 7.58 -15.88
N ALA A 786 -10.62 8.72 -15.27
CA ALA A 786 -11.10 10.04 -15.69
C ALA A 786 -10.21 10.75 -16.73
N VAL A 787 -8.93 10.37 -16.84
CA VAL A 787 -7.93 11.08 -17.66
C VAL A 787 -7.18 10.13 -18.59
N VAL A 788 -6.57 9.06 -18.07
CA VAL A 788 -5.70 8.19 -18.88
C VAL A 788 -6.52 7.37 -19.87
N ALA A 789 -7.49 6.59 -19.40
CA ALA A 789 -8.29 5.71 -20.24
C ALA A 789 -9.00 6.45 -21.39
N PRO A 790 -9.65 7.63 -21.19
CA PRO A 790 -10.18 8.41 -22.29
C PRO A 790 -9.12 8.99 -23.24
N SER A 791 -7.91 9.28 -22.74
CA SER A 791 -6.81 9.83 -23.57
C SER A 791 -6.15 8.78 -24.47
N VAL A 792 -6.09 7.52 -24.02
CA VAL A 792 -5.46 6.40 -24.76
C VAL A 792 -6.44 5.56 -25.58
N ASN A 793 -7.70 5.99 -25.67
CA ASN A 793 -8.69 5.38 -26.56
C ASN A 793 -8.35 5.65 -28.03
N GLY A 794 -7.73 4.66 -28.68
CA GLY A 794 -7.55 4.61 -30.13
C GLY A 794 -8.77 4.03 -30.87
N PRO A 795 -8.74 3.99 -32.22
CA PRO A 795 -9.87 3.52 -33.03
C PRO A 795 -10.17 2.03 -32.87
N VAL A 796 -9.20 1.23 -32.39
CA VAL A 796 -9.32 -0.24 -32.24
C VAL A 796 -9.79 -0.67 -30.85
N LEU A 797 -9.32 -0.01 -29.79
CA LEU A 797 -9.51 -0.45 -28.39
C LEU A 797 -10.51 0.44 -27.62
N HIS A 798 -11.54 0.93 -28.30
CA HIS A 798 -12.42 2.03 -27.83
C HIS A 798 -13.10 1.79 -26.46
N THR A 799 -13.48 0.54 -26.15
CA THR A 799 -14.12 0.14 -24.88
C THR A 799 -13.21 -0.62 -23.93
N PHE A 800 -12.01 -0.99 -24.38
CA PHE A 800 -11.07 -1.80 -23.59
C PHE A 800 -10.56 -1.01 -22.37
N TRP A 801 -10.00 0.18 -22.60
CA TRP A 801 -9.39 0.98 -21.54
C TRP A 801 -10.42 1.58 -20.57
N THR A 802 -11.54 2.08 -21.09
CA THR A 802 -12.58 2.76 -20.29
C THR A 802 -13.59 1.80 -19.65
N GLY A 803 -13.82 0.62 -20.25
CA GLY A 803 -14.74 -0.40 -19.76
C GLY A 803 -14.02 -1.57 -19.11
N PHE A 804 -13.44 -2.45 -19.92
CA PHE A 804 -12.90 -3.74 -19.47
C PHE A 804 -11.80 -3.61 -18.42
N VAL A 805 -10.77 -2.78 -18.67
CA VAL A 805 -9.65 -2.59 -17.73
C VAL A 805 -10.12 -1.99 -16.39
N ASN A 806 -11.09 -1.06 -16.44
CA ASN A 806 -11.71 -0.50 -15.24
C ASN A 806 -12.53 -1.53 -14.44
N GLN A 807 -13.12 -2.54 -15.08
CA GLN A 807 -13.82 -3.62 -14.38
C GLN A 807 -12.84 -4.58 -13.68
N VAL A 808 -11.69 -4.88 -14.32
CA VAL A 808 -10.73 -5.84 -13.78
C VAL A 808 -9.88 -5.26 -12.63
N LEU A 809 -9.52 -3.97 -12.67
CA LEU A 809 -8.72 -3.34 -11.59
C LEU A 809 -9.39 -3.35 -10.20
N HIS A 810 -10.71 -3.52 -10.13
CA HIS A 810 -11.45 -3.62 -8.87
C HIS A 810 -11.39 -5.02 -8.24
N ASN A 811 -11.03 -6.05 -9.01
CA ASN A 811 -11.04 -7.45 -8.58
C ASN A 811 -9.64 -8.07 -8.53
N GLU A 812 -8.70 -7.57 -9.34
CA GLU A 812 -7.35 -8.16 -9.50
C GLU A 812 -6.25 -7.22 -8.95
N PRO A 813 -5.65 -7.49 -7.76
CA PRO A 813 -4.65 -6.62 -7.14
C PRO A 813 -3.41 -6.38 -8.02
N ALA A 814 -2.96 -7.37 -8.79
CA ALA A 814 -1.85 -7.21 -9.72
C ALA A 814 -2.16 -6.19 -10.82
N ALA A 815 -3.37 -6.24 -11.40
CA ALA A 815 -3.83 -5.27 -12.39
C ALA A 815 -3.98 -3.87 -11.77
N ARG A 816 -4.52 -3.77 -10.55
CA ARG A 816 -4.63 -2.52 -9.79
C ARG A 816 -3.28 -1.80 -9.66
N HIS A 817 -2.23 -2.46 -9.17
CA HIS A 817 -0.93 -1.82 -9.02
C HIS A 817 -0.27 -1.49 -10.38
N ALA A 818 -0.48 -2.29 -11.42
CA ALA A 818 -0.05 -1.93 -12.77
C ALA A 818 -0.76 -0.67 -13.30
N ILE A 819 -2.06 -0.50 -13.03
CA ILE A 819 -2.81 0.72 -13.38
C ILE A 819 -2.34 1.94 -12.56
N VAL A 820 -2.04 1.78 -11.28
CA VAL A 820 -1.45 2.87 -10.45
C VAL A 820 -0.10 3.31 -11.03
N ALA A 821 0.75 2.37 -11.45
CA ALA A 821 2.02 2.68 -12.13
C ALA A 821 1.81 3.44 -13.46
N ILE A 822 0.84 3.01 -14.28
CA ILE A 822 0.45 3.71 -15.52
C ILE A 822 -0.05 5.12 -15.20
N GLY A 823 -0.92 5.30 -14.21
CA GLY A 823 -1.43 6.60 -13.77
C GLY A 823 -0.30 7.54 -13.33
N SER A 824 0.64 7.04 -12.52
CA SER A 824 1.79 7.79 -12.02
C SER A 824 2.72 8.25 -13.15
N LEU A 825 3.03 7.36 -14.10
CA LEU A 825 3.85 7.69 -15.27
C LEU A 825 3.13 8.65 -16.22
N PHE A 826 1.84 8.43 -16.48
CA PHE A 826 1.07 9.27 -17.39
C PHE A 826 0.85 10.67 -16.81
N GLU A 827 0.55 10.80 -15.52
CA GLU A 827 0.34 12.10 -14.84
C GLU A 827 1.62 12.94 -14.85
N SER A 828 2.75 12.35 -14.42
CA SER A 828 4.05 13.02 -14.42
C SER A 828 4.54 13.38 -15.83
N SER A 829 4.26 12.53 -16.82
CA SER A 829 4.55 12.80 -18.23
C SER A 829 3.49 13.69 -18.90
N SER A 830 2.38 14.03 -18.24
CA SER A 830 1.20 14.57 -18.94
C SER A 830 1.40 15.95 -19.57
N ALA A 831 2.31 16.77 -19.02
CA ALA A 831 2.75 18.02 -19.62
C ALA A 831 3.57 17.77 -20.90
N ALA A 832 4.54 16.85 -20.84
CA ALA A 832 5.37 16.46 -21.97
C ALA A 832 4.55 15.83 -23.10
N LEU A 833 3.74 14.82 -22.79
CA LEU A 833 2.88 14.12 -23.76
C LEU A 833 1.92 15.08 -24.49
N ARG A 834 1.34 16.08 -23.80
CA ARG A 834 0.47 17.09 -24.43
C ARG A 834 1.19 18.01 -25.40
N ASN A 835 2.45 18.32 -25.12
CA ASN A 835 3.29 19.16 -25.97
C ASN A 835 4.02 18.35 -27.07
N GLY A 836 3.85 17.02 -27.10
CA GLY A 836 4.55 16.11 -28.02
C GLY A 836 6.02 15.87 -27.67
N GLN A 837 6.41 16.08 -26.41
CA GLN A 837 7.80 16.07 -25.93
C GLN A 837 8.27 14.68 -25.49
N ILE A 838 9.49 14.30 -25.90
CA ILE A 838 10.16 13.04 -25.54
C ILE A 838 10.85 13.17 -24.16
N ALA A 839 10.07 13.36 -23.09
CA ALA A 839 10.59 13.31 -21.72
C ALA A 839 10.29 11.95 -21.06
N ALA A 840 11.33 11.29 -20.53
CA ALA A 840 11.15 10.22 -19.55
C ALA A 840 10.47 10.79 -18.28
N ALA A 841 9.71 9.96 -17.57
CA ALA A 841 9.12 10.39 -16.30
C ALA A 841 10.24 10.82 -15.32
N PRO A 842 10.05 11.90 -14.53
CA PRO A 842 11.02 12.33 -13.52
C PRO A 842 11.45 11.18 -12.61
N SER A 843 12.71 11.20 -12.14
CA SER A 843 13.31 10.11 -11.34
C SER A 843 12.38 9.60 -10.24
N ASP A 844 11.73 10.49 -9.48
CA ASP A 844 10.82 10.12 -8.39
C ASP A 844 9.49 9.51 -8.86
N ALA A 845 8.94 9.97 -9.98
CA ALA A 845 7.75 9.35 -10.57
C ALA A 845 8.06 7.97 -11.14
N ASN A 846 9.27 7.77 -11.68
CA ASN A 846 9.79 6.48 -12.10
C ASN A 846 10.00 5.54 -10.89
N LYS A 847 10.54 6.01 -9.76
CA LYS A 847 10.64 5.23 -8.50
C LYS A 847 9.26 4.77 -8.02
N HIS A 848 8.29 5.68 -7.96
CA HIS A 848 6.93 5.36 -7.52
C HIS A 848 6.23 4.35 -8.44
N ALA A 849 6.36 4.51 -9.76
CA ALA A 849 5.84 3.55 -10.73
C ALA A 849 6.53 2.18 -10.63
N LEU A 850 7.86 2.14 -10.44
CA LEU A 850 8.62 0.91 -10.24
C LEU A 850 8.24 0.16 -8.95
N MET A 851 7.93 0.89 -7.87
CA MET A 851 7.43 0.29 -6.64
C MET A 851 6.13 -0.48 -6.89
N HIS A 852 5.16 0.12 -7.59
CA HIS A 852 3.90 -0.54 -7.91
C HIS A 852 4.04 -1.63 -8.99
N TYR A 853 4.93 -1.46 -9.96
CA TYR A 853 5.31 -2.49 -10.93
C TYR A 853 5.84 -3.77 -10.24
N ASN A 854 6.82 -3.61 -9.33
CA ASN A 854 7.35 -4.71 -8.53
C ASN A 854 6.31 -5.28 -7.55
N THR A 855 5.32 -4.49 -7.14
CA THR A 855 4.19 -4.95 -6.32
C THR A 855 3.24 -5.83 -7.13
N ALA A 856 2.91 -5.45 -8.36
CA ALA A 856 2.13 -6.29 -9.29
C ALA A 856 2.84 -7.64 -9.55
N ILE A 857 4.16 -7.64 -9.75
CA ILE A 857 4.95 -8.88 -9.86
C ILE A 857 4.87 -9.74 -8.58
N ARG A 858 4.97 -9.14 -7.39
CA ARG A 858 4.79 -9.88 -6.12
C ARG A 858 3.40 -10.52 -5.99
N HIS A 859 2.35 -9.89 -6.52
CA HIS A 859 1.01 -10.51 -6.56
C HIS A 859 0.95 -11.67 -7.56
N LEU A 860 1.52 -11.51 -8.76
CA LEU A 860 1.60 -12.59 -9.77
C LEU A 860 2.38 -13.82 -9.28
N MET A 861 3.41 -13.64 -8.46
CA MET A 861 4.24 -14.73 -7.92
C MET A 861 3.71 -15.30 -6.58
N SER A 862 2.55 -14.86 -6.10
CA SER A 862 2.04 -15.27 -4.79
C SER A 862 1.38 -16.66 -4.85
N PRO A 863 1.91 -17.69 -4.15
CA PRO A 863 1.33 -19.04 -4.18
C PRO A 863 -0.03 -19.14 -3.46
N LYS A 864 -0.52 -18.05 -2.86
CA LYS A 864 -1.80 -17.99 -2.12
C LYS A 864 -2.96 -17.42 -2.95
N VAL A 865 -2.72 -16.96 -4.18
CA VAL A 865 -3.75 -16.31 -5.01
C VAL A 865 -3.77 -16.96 -6.39
N SER A 866 -4.86 -17.67 -6.70
CA SER A 866 -5.10 -18.21 -8.04
C SER A 866 -5.70 -17.11 -8.92
N MET A 867 -4.94 -16.61 -9.89
CA MET A 867 -5.42 -15.66 -10.89
C MET A 867 -5.98 -16.37 -12.11
N THR A 868 -6.99 -15.77 -12.75
CA THR A 868 -7.49 -16.26 -14.05
C THR A 868 -6.46 -16.07 -15.16
N HIS A 869 -6.46 -16.94 -16.18
CA HIS A 869 -5.58 -16.80 -17.35
C HIS A 869 -5.73 -15.42 -18.01
N ASP A 870 -6.96 -14.93 -18.13
CA ASP A 870 -7.26 -13.59 -18.69
C ASP A 870 -6.66 -12.46 -17.84
N ALA A 871 -6.69 -12.56 -16.51
CA ALA A 871 -6.06 -11.57 -15.63
C ALA A 871 -4.53 -11.57 -15.76
N VAL A 872 -3.90 -12.74 -15.90
CA VAL A 872 -2.45 -12.84 -16.14
C VAL A 872 -2.06 -12.20 -17.48
N LEU A 873 -2.80 -12.53 -18.55
CA LEU A 873 -2.58 -11.94 -19.88
C LEU A 873 -2.82 -10.42 -19.87
N LEU A 874 -3.85 -9.95 -19.16
CA LEU A 874 -4.10 -8.52 -18.99
C LEU A 874 -2.94 -7.81 -18.27
N VAL A 875 -2.40 -8.37 -17.18
CA VAL A 875 -1.26 -7.74 -16.50
C VAL A 875 -0.02 -7.71 -17.41
N CYS A 876 0.17 -8.70 -18.28
CA CYS A 876 1.21 -8.64 -19.31
C CYS A 876 1.00 -7.46 -20.29
N ILE A 877 -0.25 -7.23 -20.75
CA ILE A 877 -0.61 -6.05 -21.57
C ILE A 877 -0.27 -4.74 -20.83
N LEU A 878 -0.60 -4.65 -19.53
CA LEU A 878 -0.30 -3.47 -18.73
C LEU A 878 1.22 -3.26 -18.53
N PHE A 879 2.03 -4.32 -18.41
CA PHE A 879 3.49 -4.21 -18.35
C PHE A 879 4.11 -3.73 -19.68
N ILE A 880 3.61 -4.20 -20.83
CA ILE A 880 3.99 -3.65 -22.15
C ILE A 880 3.73 -2.14 -22.19
N CYS A 881 2.58 -1.70 -21.67
CA CYS A 881 2.19 -0.30 -21.60
C CYS A 881 3.08 0.54 -20.67
N ILE A 882 3.44 0.01 -19.49
CA ILE A 882 4.37 0.67 -18.57
C ILE A 882 5.75 0.85 -19.23
N GLU A 883 6.30 -0.18 -19.86
CA GLU A 883 7.60 -0.07 -20.52
C GLU A 883 7.58 0.90 -21.72
N PHE A 884 6.45 1.04 -22.43
CA PHE A 884 6.28 2.13 -23.38
C PHE A 884 6.31 3.51 -22.71
N LEU A 885 5.56 3.75 -21.63
CA LEU A 885 5.63 5.04 -20.92
C LEU A 885 7.04 5.35 -20.38
N ARG A 886 7.83 4.32 -20.06
CA ARG A 886 9.25 4.41 -19.66
C ARG A 886 10.23 4.46 -20.83
N TYR A 887 9.76 4.57 -22.08
CA TYR A 887 10.54 4.60 -23.33
C TYR A 887 11.40 3.35 -23.61
N ASN A 888 11.10 2.23 -22.95
CA ASN A 888 11.84 0.98 -23.05
C ASN A 888 11.18 0.00 -24.05
N GLY A 889 11.25 0.32 -25.34
CA GLY A 889 10.67 -0.51 -26.41
C GLY A 889 11.21 -1.94 -26.47
N ARG A 890 12.43 -2.19 -25.98
CA ARG A 890 13.02 -3.54 -25.92
C ARG A 890 12.37 -4.41 -24.85
N ALA A 891 12.18 -3.89 -23.63
CA ALA A 891 11.46 -4.64 -22.60
C ALA A 891 9.98 -4.82 -22.96
N ALA A 892 9.34 -3.81 -23.56
CA ALA A 892 7.98 -3.94 -24.10
C ALA A 892 7.86 -5.11 -25.10
N ALA A 893 8.85 -5.27 -25.99
CA ALA A 893 8.94 -6.42 -26.89
C ALA A 893 9.14 -7.77 -26.17
N THR A 894 9.95 -7.81 -25.10
CA THR A 894 10.10 -9.01 -24.25
C THR A 894 8.80 -9.38 -23.52
N HIS A 895 8.07 -8.41 -22.97
CA HIS A 895 6.77 -8.66 -22.33
C HIS A 895 5.72 -9.14 -23.33
N ALA A 896 5.69 -8.58 -24.55
CA ALA A 896 4.82 -9.05 -25.62
C ALA A 896 5.15 -10.49 -26.07
N LEU A 897 6.43 -10.87 -26.13
CA LEU A 897 6.86 -12.26 -26.37
C LEU A 897 6.33 -13.22 -25.30
N HIS A 898 6.52 -12.89 -24.02
CA HIS A 898 6.04 -13.73 -22.93
C HIS A 898 4.51 -13.83 -22.92
N ALA A 899 3.80 -12.74 -23.24
CA ALA A 899 2.34 -12.73 -23.37
C ALA A 899 1.85 -13.70 -24.46
N VAL A 900 2.52 -13.76 -25.62
CA VAL A 900 2.19 -14.72 -26.70
C VAL A 900 2.47 -16.16 -26.27
N SER A 901 3.59 -16.43 -25.59
CA SER A 901 3.92 -17.78 -25.12
C SER A 901 2.92 -18.26 -24.04
N LEU A 902 2.50 -17.38 -23.13
CA LEU A 902 1.42 -17.65 -22.17
C LEU A 902 0.07 -17.88 -22.87
N LEU A 903 -0.29 -17.07 -23.86
CA LEU A 903 -1.49 -17.26 -24.67
C LEU A 903 -1.50 -18.64 -25.36
N ASN A 904 -0.37 -19.02 -25.97
CA ASN A 904 -0.18 -20.33 -26.58
C ASN A 904 -0.30 -21.48 -25.56
N SER A 905 0.18 -21.27 -24.33
CA SER A 905 0.09 -22.25 -23.23
C SER A 905 -1.33 -22.40 -22.66
N PHE A 906 -2.10 -21.30 -22.58
CA PHE A 906 -3.46 -21.30 -22.03
C PHE A 906 -4.53 -21.75 -23.03
N GLY A 907 -4.25 -21.71 -24.33
CA GLY A 907 -5.11 -22.23 -25.41
C GLY A 907 -6.40 -21.42 -25.70
N HIS A 908 -6.89 -20.63 -24.76
CA HIS A 908 -7.97 -19.66 -24.95
C HIS A 908 -7.70 -18.35 -24.18
N ALA A 909 -8.40 -17.29 -24.55
CA ALA A 909 -8.46 -16.00 -23.85
C ALA A 909 -9.77 -15.29 -24.23
N ARG A 910 -10.26 -14.42 -23.33
CA ARG A 910 -11.44 -13.61 -23.56
C ARG A 910 -11.22 -12.62 -24.72
N GLU A 911 -12.25 -12.39 -25.53
CA GLU A 911 -12.15 -11.64 -26.80
C GLU A 911 -11.51 -10.25 -26.65
N GLU A 912 -11.85 -9.49 -25.60
CA GLU A 912 -11.26 -8.16 -25.37
C GLU A 912 -9.76 -8.21 -25.05
N VAL A 913 -9.31 -9.24 -24.32
CA VAL A 913 -7.89 -9.47 -23.99
C VAL A 913 -7.14 -9.95 -25.23
N LEU A 914 -7.72 -10.90 -25.97
CA LEU A 914 -7.16 -11.43 -27.20
C LEU A 914 -6.97 -10.33 -28.26
N CYS A 915 -7.98 -9.47 -28.47
CA CYS A 915 -7.88 -8.34 -29.40
C CYS A 915 -6.76 -7.38 -29.01
N ALA A 916 -6.66 -7.00 -27.73
CA ALA A 916 -5.61 -6.10 -27.24
C ALA A 916 -4.21 -6.70 -27.35
N LEU A 917 -4.06 -8.00 -27.06
CA LEU A 917 -2.78 -8.71 -27.15
C LEU A 917 -2.33 -8.87 -28.62
N LEU A 918 -3.24 -9.23 -29.53
CA LEU A 918 -2.96 -9.32 -30.97
C LEU A 918 -2.60 -7.95 -31.56
N HIS A 919 -3.31 -6.89 -31.18
CA HIS A 919 -3.02 -5.54 -31.64
C HIS A 919 -1.63 -5.05 -31.19
N LEU A 920 -1.17 -5.47 -30.00
CA LEU A 920 0.21 -5.27 -29.53
C LEU A 920 1.19 -6.34 -30.05
N GLY A 921 0.72 -7.39 -30.70
CA GLY A 921 1.52 -8.57 -31.05
C GLY A 921 2.56 -8.35 -32.14
N THR A 922 2.52 -7.24 -32.88
CA THR A 922 3.60 -6.87 -33.82
C THR A 922 4.78 -6.16 -33.12
N VAL A 923 4.62 -5.68 -31.87
CA VAL A 923 5.65 -4.98 -31.08
C VAL A 923 6.99 -5.75 -31.01
N PRO A 924 7.03 -7.08 -30.74
CA PRO A 924 8.26 -7.86 -30.78
C PRO A 924 9.02 -7.77 -32.11
N TYR A 925 8.27 -7.72 -33.22
CA TYR A 925 8.84 -7.72 -34.56
C TYR A 925 9.38 -6.35 -34.98
N HIS A 926 8.85 -5.26 -34.39
CA HIS A 926 9.33 -3.89 -34.62
C HIS A 926 10.45 -3.47 -33.65
N PHE A 927 10.41 -3.88 -32.38
CA PHE A 927 11.30 -3.36 -31.32
C PHE A 927 12.19 -4.41 -30.62
N GLY A 928 11.96 -5.71 -30.87
CA GLY A 928 12.68 -6.81 -30.22
C GLY A 928 14.02 -7.17 -30.87
N THR A 929 15.03 -7.42 -30.04
CA THR A 929 16.38 -7.86 -30.43
C THR A 929 16.51 -9.38 -30.43
N GLY A 930 16.39 -10.01 -31.60
CA GLY A 930 16.43 -11.47 -31.79
C GLY A 930 16.24 -11.88 -33.26
N ALA A 931 16.37 -13.16 -33.58
CA ALA A 931 16.10 -13.68 -34.93
C ALA A 931 14.59 -13.84 -35.18
N ALA A 932 14.08 -13.55 -36.37
CA ALA A 932 12.65 -13.61 -36.69
C ALA A 932 12.03 -15.00 -36.45
N SER A 933 12.85 -16.05 -36.51
CA SER A 933 12.48 -17.43 -36.19
C SER A 933 12.21 -17.68 -34.71
N SER A 934 12.81 -16.93 -33.78
CA SER A 934 12.61 -17.09 -32.33
C SER A 934 11.36 -16.38 -31.78
N PHE A 935 10.59 -15.71 -32.64
CA PHE A 935 9.30 -15.13 -32.27
C PHE A 935 8.18 -16.11 -32.62
N GLU A 936 7.46 -16.55 -31.58
CA GLU A 936 6.27 -17.39 -31.72
C GLU A 936 5.11 -16.63 -32.39
N LEU A 937 4.25 -17.38 -33.07
CA LEU A 937 2.96 -16.89 -33.56
C LEU A 937 1.88 -17.21 -32.52
N PRO A 938 0.87 -16.33 -32.33
CA PRO A 938 -0.33 -16.64 -31.56
C PRO A 938 -1.10 -17.81 -32.22
N LEU A 939 -1.32 -18.90 -31.47
CA LEU A 939 -1.97 -20.12 -31.95
C LEU A 939 -3.51 -20.12 -31.82
N GLN A 940 -4.09 -19.15 -31.11
CA GLN A 940 -5.52 -19.17 -30.74
C GLN A 940 -6.50 -18.73 -31.83
N ILE A 941 -6.04 -18.03 -32.88
CA ILE A 941 -6.86 -17.84 -34.07
C ILE A 941 -6.72 -19.12 -34.89
N ASP A 942 -7.80 -19.90 -34.90
CA ASP A 942 -7.92 -21.19 -35.58
C ASP A 942 -7.32 -21.11 -36.99
N GLN A 943 -6.18 -21.79 -37.17
CA GLN A 943 -5.37 -21.74 -38.38
C GLN A 943 -6.03 -22.44 -39.59
N THR A 944 -7.28 -22.92 -39.45
CA THR A 944 -7.97 -23.69 -40.49
C THR A 944 -8.71 -22.85 -41.54
N ARG A 945 -9.26 -21.66 -41.20
CA ARG A 945 -9.82 -20.66 -42.14
C ARG A 945 -10.36 -19.38 -41.49
N CYS A 946 -10.18 -18.24 -42.15
CA CYS A 946 -10.92 -17.00 -41.87
C CYS A 946 -12.44 -17.20 -42.11
N PRO A 947 -13.33 -16.70 -41.22
CA PRO A 947 -14.78 -16.80 -41.41
C PRO A 947 -15.25 -15.96 -42.61
N ARG A 948 -16.33 -16.39 -43.28
CA ARG A 948 -16.91 -15.67 -44.43
C ARG A 948 -17.70 -14.41 -44.04
N ILE A 949 -18.15 -14.31 -42.79
CA ILE A 949 -18.92 -13.18 -42.25
C ILE A 949 -18.44 -12.99 -40.81
N PHE A 950 -18.22 -11.75 -40.38
CA PHE A 950 -17.85 -11.43 -39.00
C PHE A 950 -19.11 -11.16 -38.17
N SER A 951 -19.17 -11.70 -36.94
CA SER A 951 -20.35 -11.56 -36.06
C SER A 951 -20.23 -10.40 -35.05
N GLY A 952 -19.09 -9.73 -34.97
CA GLY A 952 -18.87 -8.57 -34.11
C GLY A 952 -17.82 -7.59 -34.67
N PRO A 953 -17.83 -6.31 -34.24
CA PRO A 953 -16.97 -5.25 -34.82
C PRO A 953 -15.47 -5.40 -34.50
N CYS A 954 -15.12 -6.16 -33.47
CA CYS A 954 -13.74 -6.46 -33.07
C CYS A 954 -13.10 -7.62 -33.85
N GLN A 955 -13.89 -8.59 -34.32
CA GLN A 955 -13.37 -9.77 -35.02
C GLN A 955 -12.59 -9.44 -36.31
N PRO A 956 -13.03 -8.53 -37.21
CA PRO A 956 -12.25 -8.16 -38.38
C PRO A 956 -10.85 -7.67 -38.00
N GLN A 957 -10.74 -6.90 -36.91
CA GLN A 957 -9.47 -6.38 -36.42
C GLN A 957 -8.57 -7.48 -35.87
N ALA A 958 -9.08 -8.38 -35.03
CA ALA A 958 -8.29 -9.46 -34.45
C ALA A 958 -7.69 -10.38 -35.52
N TRP A 959 -8.48 -10.72 -36.55
CA TRP A 959 -7.99 -11.47 -37.71
C TRP A 959 -6.95 -10.68 -38.50
N LEU A 960 -7.17 -9.39 -38.76
CA LEU A 960 -6.25 -8.56 -39.52
C LEU A 960 -4.92 -8.30 -38.79
N ASP A 961 -4.96 -8.13 -37.47
CA ASP A 961 -3.76 -7.97 -36.64
C ASP A 961 -2.95 -9.30 -36.61
N SER A 962 -3.61 -10.46 -36.60
CA SER A 962 -2.94 -11.76 -36.76
C SER A 962 -2.27 -11.93 -38.14
N LEU A 963 -2.98 -11.60 -39.22
CA LEU A 963 -2.42 -11.59 -40.58
C LEU A 963 -1.28 -10.56 -40.70
N SER A 964 -1.36 -9.45 -39.98
CA SER A 964 -0.30 -8.44 -39.89
C SER A 964 0.93 -8.97 -39.15
N ILE A 965 0.77 -9.65 -38.01
CA ILE A 965 1.88 -10.34 -37.30
C ILE A 965 2.59 -11.32 -38.24
N GLN A 966 1.83 -12.17 -38.95
CA GLN A 966 2.37 -13.11 -39.91
C GLN A 966 3.12 -12.39 -41.06
N THR A 967 2.56 -11.29 -41.56
CA THR A 967 3.19 -10.44 -42.57
C THR A 967 4.53 -9.90 -42.08
N VAL A 968 4.57 -9.21 -40.92
CA VAL A 968 5.83 -8.63 -40.40
C VAL A 968 6.86 -9.72 -40.11
N ARG A 969 6.44 -10.89 -39.61
CA ARG A 969 7.31 -12.05 -39.39
C ARG A 969 7.93 -12.58 -40.68
N LEU A 970 7.14 -12.79 -41.73
CA LEU A 970 7.65 -13.22 -43.04
C LEU A 970 8.62 -12.21 -43.65
N VAL A 971 8.32 -10.92 -43.55
CA VAL A 971 9.21 -9.83 -44.02
C VAL A 971 10.55 -9.85 -43.28
N ARG A 972 10.54 -10.05 -41.96
CA ARG A 972 11.77 -10.12 -41.14
C ARG A 972 12.57 -11.40 -41.45
N LEU A 973 11.91 -12.55 -41.61
CA LEU A 973 12.54 -13.79 -42.07
C LEU A 973 13.18 -13.63 -43.46
N ALA A 974 12.49 -13.01 -44.41
CA ALA A 974 13.01 -12.75 -45.74
C ALA A 974 14.27 -11.85 -45.71
N LYS A 975 14.26 -10.82 -44.86
CA LYS A 975 15.44 -9.96 -44.62
C LYS A 975 16.64 -10.75 -44.08
N GLU A 976 16.41 -11.66 -43.13
CA GLU A 976 17.46 -12.54 -42.57
C GLU A 976 18.00 -13.55 -43.60
N CYS A 977 17.14 -14.09 -44.46
CA CYS A 977 17.55 -14.96 -45.58
C CYS A 977 18.45 -14.21 -46.57
N ARG A 978 18.08 -12.98 -46.94
CA ARG A 978 18.88 -12.13 -47.83
C ARG A 978 20.21 -11.69 -47.21
N ALA A 979 20.31 -11.64 -45.89
CA ALA A 979 21.53 -11.33 -45.15
C ALA A 979 22.47 -12.53 -44.98
N GLY A 980 22.10 -13.73 -45.43
CA GLY A 980 22.95 -14.93 -45.37
C GLY A 980 23.08 -15.55 -43.99
N ALA A 981 22.09 -15.37 -43.10
CA ALA A 981 22.11 -15.96 -41.76
C ALA A 981 22.11 -17.51 -41.79
N SER A 982 22.84 -18.13 -40.86
CA SER A 982 23.09 -19.58 -40.83
C SER A 982 21.96 -20.46 -40.27
N HIS A 983 20.87 -19.87 -39.76
CA HIS A 983 19.72 -20.57 -39.16
C HIS A 983 18.43 -20.48 -40.02
N VAL A 984 18.60 -20.40 -41.34
CA VAL A 984 17.56 -19.92 -42.27
C VAL A 984 16.57 -21.00 -42.72
N ILE A 985 15.27 -20.67 -42.63
CA ILE A 985 14.18 -21.39 -43.30
C ILE A 985 14.37 -21.27 -44.81
N PRO A 986 14.34 -22.37 -45.61
CA PRO A 986 14.55 -22.29 -47.05
C PRO A 986 13.62 -21.26 -47.72
N LEU A 987 14.18 -20.42 -48.62
CA LEU A 987 13.45 -19.36 -49.32
C LEU A 987 12.17 -19.87 -50.01
N GLN A 988 12.18 -21.13 -50.47
CA GLN A 988 11.02 -21.80 -51.05
C GLN A 988 9.84 -21.90 -50.05
N LYS A 989 10.08 -22.25 -48.79
CA LYS A 989 9.03 -22.29 -47.75
C LYS A 989 8.49 -20.91 -47.41
N ILE A 990 9.33 -19.87 -47.54
CA ILE A 990 8.89 -18.47 -47.35
C ILE A 990 7.98 -18.06 -48.51
N LYS A 991 8.31 -18.42 -49.76
CA LYS A 991 7.42 -18.21 -50.92
C LYS A 991 6.08 -18.94 -50.77
N GLU A 992 6.10 -20.19 -50.32
CA GLU A 992 4.88 -20.97 -50.04
C GLU A 992 4.01 -20.30 -48.97
N ALA A 993 4.59 -19.88 -47.84
CA ALA A 993 3.88 -19.14 -46.80
C ALA A 993 3.35 -17.78 -47.27
N THR A 994 4.05 -17.12 -48.20
CA THR A 994 3.64 -15.85 -48.82
C THR A 994 2.37 -16.04 -49.65
N VAL A 995 2.27 -17.10 -50.45
CA VAL A 995 1.06 -17.44 -51.23
C VAL A 995 -0.12 -17.80 -50.33
N VAL A 996 0.13 -18.52 -49.24
CA VAL A 996 -0.91 -18.84 -48.23
C VAL A 996 -1.45 -17.55 -47.60
N LEU A 997 -0.57 -16.67 -47.13
CA LEU A 997 -0.97 -15.44 -46.46
C LEU A 997 -1.69 -14.45 -47.40
N ASP A 998 -1.29 -14.39 -48.67
CA ASP A 998 -1.93 -13.55 -49.69
C ASP A 998 -3.40 -13.96 -49.93
N ARG A 999 -3.65 -15.27 -50.05
CA ARG A 999 -5.00 -15.86 -50.16
C ARG A 999 -5.84 -15.60 -48.90
N ASP A 1000 -5.22 -15.69 -47.73
CA ASP A 1000 -5.93 -15.54 -46.45
C ASP A 1000 -6.31 -14.06 -46.20
N LEU A 1001 -5.49 -13.11 -46.66
CA LEU A 1001 -5.83 -11.68 -46.76
C LEU A 1001 -6.98 -11.42 -47.73
N ASP A 1002 -6.99 -12.04 -48.92
CA ASP A 1002 -8.10 -11.87 -49.89
C ASP A 1002 -9.42 -12.48 -49.36
N THR A 1003 -9.32 -13.57 -48.59
CA THR A 1003 -10.46 -14.17 -47.88
C THR A 1003 -11.00 -13.21 -46.81
N TRP A 1004 -10.12 -12.62 -46.01
CA TRP A 1004 -10.47 -11.61 -45.01
C TRP A 1004 -11.12 -10.37 -45.65
N TRP A 1005 -10.55 -9.89 -46.77
CA TRP A 1005 -11.07 -8.72 -47.49
C TRP A 1005 -12.48 -8.95 -48.02
N SER A 1006 -12.73 -10.14 -48.59
CA SER A 1006 -14.08 -10.52 -49.06
C SER A 1006 -15.10 -10.49 -47.92
N ALA A 1007 -14.80 -11.14 -46.78
CA ALA A 1007 -15.66 -11.13 -45.61
C ALA A 1007 -15.87 -9.72 -45.00
N PHE A 1008 -14.85 -8.87 -45.08
CA PHE A 1008 -14.89 -7.47 -44.63
C PHE A 1008 -15.72 -6.55 -45.53
N GLN A 1009 -15.79 -6.85 -46.83
CA GLN A 1009 -16.68 -6.19 -47.77
C GLN A 1009 -18.13 -6.65 -47.61
N ASP A 1010 -18.37 -7.96 -47.47
CA ASP A 1010 -19.71 -8.57 -47.34
C ASP A 1010 -20.43 -8.21 -46.03
N THR A 1011 -19.72 -7.64 -45.04
CA THR A 1011 -20.31 -7.18 -43.77
C THR A 1011 -20.95 -5.78 -43.94
N GLU A 1012 -22.28 -5.75 -44.17
CA GLU A 1012 -23.05 -4.52 -44.44
C GLU A 1012 -23.77 -3.87 -43.24
N HIS A 1013 -23.74 -2.53 -43.23
CA HIS A 1013 -24.75 -1.59 -42.71
C HIS A 1013 -25.32 -1.73 -41.27
N ALA A 1014 -24.50 -1.41 -40.26
CA ALA A 1014 -24.98 -0.90 -38.96
C ALA A 1014 -24.01 0.08 -38.26
N THR A 1015 -23.16 0.80 -39.00
CA THR A 1015 -22.13 1.67 -38.40
C THR A 1015 -22.68 3.05 -38.06
N ARG A 1016 -22.82 3.33 -36.76
CA ARG A 1016 -22.72 4.70 -36.22
C ARG A 1016 -21.42 5.36 -36.70
N ASP A 1017 -21.41 6.69 -36.83
CA ASP A 1017 -20.25 7.47 -37.29
C ASP A 1017 -18.96 7.15 -36.51
N GLU A 1018 -19.09 6.77 -35.23
CA GLU A 1018 -18.01 6.37 -34.31
C GLU A 1018 -17.08 5.26 -34.85
N LEU A 1019 -17.58 4.34 -35.70
CA LEU A 1019 -16.79 3.21 -36.23
C LEU A 1019 -16.17 3.46 -37.62
N ALA A 1020 -16.45 4.59 -38.26
CA ALA A 1020 -15.98 4.87 -39.62
C ALA A 1020 -14.45 4.92 -39.73
N ILE A 1021 -13.77 5.48 -38.72
CA ILE A 1021 -12.30 5.60 -38.66
C ILE A 1021 -11.66 4.21 -38.51
N MET A 1022 -12.24 3.33 -37.69
CA MET A 1022 -11.77 1.95 -37.50
C MET A 1022 -11.82 1.17 -38.82
N ARG A 1023 -12.94 1.27 -39.56
CA ARG A 1023 -13.09 0.63 -40.88
C ARG A 1023 -12.03 1.11 -41.89
N LYS A 1024 -11.69 2.41 -41.86
CA LYS A 1024 -10.64 2.96 -42.74
C LYS A 1024 -9.23 2.60 -42.29
N PHE A 1025 -8.99 2.44 -41.00
CA PHE A 1025 -7.72 1.90 -40.49
C PHE A 1025 -7.50 0.43 -40.92
N GLN A 1026 -8.55 -0.39 -40.83
CA GLN A 1026 -8.54 -1.78 -41.31
C GLN A 1026 -8.25 -1.88 -42.82
N GLU A 1027 -8.94 -1.07 -43.63
CA GLU A 1027 -8.65 -0.99 -45.07
C GLU A 1027 -7.20 -0.57 -45.35
N ALA A 1028 -6.68 0.41 -44.59
CA ALA A 1028 -5.30 0.88 -44.72
C ALA A 1028 -4.24 -0.18 -44.30
N GLN A 1029 -4.50 -0.95 -43.23
CA GLN A 1029 -3.66 -2.07 -42.80
C GLN A 1029 -3.63 -3.19 -43.86
N PHE A 1030 -4.78 -3.58 -44.40
CA PHE A 1030 -4.88 -4.60 -45.45
C PHE A 1030 -4.09 -4.22 -46.70
N LEU A 1031 -4.24 -2.99 -47.19
CA LEU A 1031 -3.48 -2.49 -48.35
C LEU A 1031 -1.97 -2.56 -48.10
N HIS A 1032 -1.51 -2.20 -46.89
CA HIS A 1032 -0.10 -2.33 -46.53
C HIS A 1032 0.38 -3.77 -46.47
N ALA A 1033 -0.43 -4.69 -45.92
CA ALA A 1033 -0.09 -6.10 -45.86
C ALA A 1033 0.08 -6.71 -47.28
N LYS A 1034 -0.88 -6.48 -48.19
CA LYS A 1034 -0.80 -6.91 -49.59
C LYS A 1034 0.42 -6.33 -50.31
N MET A 1035 0.67 -5.02 -50.18
CA MET A 1035 1.86 -4.39 -50.77
C MET A 1035 3.14 -5.09 -50.28
N ARG A 1036 3.31 -5.24 -48.96
CA ARG A 1036 4.49 -5.88 -48.36
C ARG A 1036 4.70 -7.31 -48.82
N ILE A 1037 3.67 -8.14 -48.84
CA ILE A 1037 3.74 -9.54 -49.31
C ILE A 1037 4.20 -9.61 -50.77
N SER A 1038 3.76 -8.67 -51.61
CA SER A 1038 4.15 -8.61 -53.03
C SER A 1038 5.58 -8.10 -53.30
N THR A 1039 6.18 -7.31 -52.39
CA THR A 1039 7.45 -6.60 -52.63
C THR A 1039 8.59 -6.98 -51.70
N ASP A 1040 8.33 -7.24 -50.41
CA ASP A 1040 9.38 -7.40 -49.37
C ASP A 1040 10.22 -8.68 -49.54
N LEU A 1041 9.89 -9.58 -50.49
CA LEU A 1041 10.74 -10.71 -50.89
C LEU A 1041 11.83 -10.35 -51.90
N ASP A 1042 11.64 -9.29 -52.69
CA ASP A 1042 12.60 -8.90 -53.73
C ASP A 1042 13.93 -8.40 -53.11
N HIS A 1043 15.00 -8.49 -53.89
CA HIS A 1043 16.27 -7.84 -53.58
C HIS A 1043 16.30 -6.39 -54.08
N ASN A 1044 15.52 -6.07 -55.12
CA ASN A 1044 15.48 -4.79 -55.80
C ASN A 1044 14.47 -3.82 -55.15
N GLU A 1045 14.97 -2.72 -54.57
CA GLU A 1045 14.14 -1.69 -53.93
C GLU A 1045 13.26 -0.87 -54.92
N TYR A 1046 13.45 -1.02 -56.23
CA TYR A 1046 12.57 -0.46 -57.27
C TYR A 1046 11.27 -1.24 -57.46
N ILE A 1047 11.14 -2.47 -56.94
CA ILE A 1047 9.89 -3.23 -57.03
C ILE A 1047 8.70 -2.44 -56.44
N TRP A 1048 8.96 -1.60 -55.44
CA TRP A 1048 7.98 -0.70 -54.83
C TRP A 1048 7.40 0.36 -55.77
N ALA A 1049 8.08 0.71 -56.87
CA ALA A 1049 7.53 1.60 -57.89
C ALA A 1049 6.33 0.97 -58.63
N THR A 1050 6.31 -0.37 -58.75
CA THR A 1050 5.17 -1.10 -59.37
C THR A 1050 3.88 -0.97 -58.57
N GLN A 1051 3.97 -0.61 -57.29
CA GLN A 1051 2.84 -0.51 -56.36
C GLN A 1051 2.20 0.89 -56.30
N GLU A 1052 2.45 1.77 -57.28
CA GLU A 1052 1.88 3.14 -57.27
C GLU A 1052 0.36 3.15 -57.05
N ALA A 1053 -0.38 2.30 -57.77
CA ALA A 1053 -1.84 2.24 -57.66
C ALA A 1053 -2.31 1.88 -56.24
N ALA A 1054 -1.61 0.96 -55.58
CA ALA A 1054 -1.90 0.56 -54.19
C ALA A 1054 -1.57 1.70 -53.21
N PHE A 1055 -0.43 2.37 -53.36
CA PHE A 1055 -0.10 3.57 -52.57
C PHE A 1055 -1.11 4.70 -52.77
N ARG A 1056 -1.57 4.94 -54.00
CA ARG A 1056 -2.59 5.95 -54.31
C ARG A 1056 -3.93 5.62 -53.65
N ARG A 1057 -4.36 4.35 -53.67
CA ARG A 1057 -5.56 3.90 -52.93
C ARG A 1057 -5.40 4.09 -51.42
N PHE A 1058 -4.26 3.70 -50.85
CA PHE A 1058 -3.94 3.89 -49.43
C PHE A 1058 -4.04 5.37 -49.02
N ILE A 1059 -3.46 6.30 -49.79
CA ILE A 1059 -3.55 7.74 -49.51
C ILE A 1059 -5.00 8.23 -49.58
N THR A 1060 -5.79 7.74 -50.55
CA THR A 1060 -7.24 8.05 -50.64
C THR A 1060 -7.99 7.57 -49.39
N VAL A 1061 -7.73 6.36 -48.93
CA VAL A 1061 -8.32 5.78 -47.70
C VAL A 1061 -7.95 6.59 -46.46
N CYS A 1062 -6.71 7.08 -46.35
CA CYS A 1062 -6.31 8.00 -45.28
C CYS A 1062 -7.00 9.38 -45.38
N GLN A 1063 -7.22 9.91 -46.59
CA GLN A 1063 -7.98 11.16 -46.79
C GLN A 1063 -9.46 10.99 -46.39
N GLU A 1064 -10.08 9.85 -46.73
CA GLU A 1064 -11.42 9.45 -46.27
C GLU A 1064 -11.47 9.32 -44.74
N ALA A 1065 -10.47 8.68 -44.11
CA ALA A 1065 -10.35 8.55 -42.66
C ALA A 1065 -10.28 9.93 -41.96
N ARG A 1066 -9.58 10.89 -42.55
CA ARG A 1066 -9.50 12.26 -42.04
C ARG A 1066 -10.86 12.96 -42.08
N GLY A 1067 -11.65 12.76 -43.14
CA GLY A 1067 -13.00 13.33 -43.25
C GLY A 1067 -13.97 12.80 -42.20
N ALA A 1068 -13.90 11.50 -41.87
CA ALA A 1068 -14.67 10.92 -40.77
C ALA A 1068 -14.28 11.50 -39.39
N LEU A 1069 -13.03 11.93 -39.26
CA LEU A 1069 -12.39 12.29 -38.01
C LEU A 1069 -12.67 13.73 -37.56
N SER A 1070 -12.89 14.65 -38.52
CA SER A 1070 -13.33 16.03 -38.25
C SER A 1070 -14.70 16.15 -37.58
N ASN A 1071 -15.51 15.08 -37.56
CA ASN A 1071 -16.88 15.10 -37.03
C ASN A 1071 -17.01 14.54 -35.59
N GLY A 1072 -15.96 13.95 -34.99
CA GLY A 1072 -16.13 13.10 -33.79
C GLY A 1072 -15.16 13.22 -32.61
N TYR A 1073 -13.88 13.61 -32.80
CA TYR A 1073 -12.87 13.48 -31.73
C TYR A 1073 -12.02 14.74 -31.49
N GLY A 1074 -12.61 15.71 -30.75
CA GLY A 1074 -11.99 16.99 -30.38
C GLY A 1074 -11.12 17.00 -29.11
N GLY A 1075 -10.41 15.91 -28.81
CA GLY A 1075 -9.51 15.77 -27.65
C GLY A 1075 -8.03 15.70 -28.05
N GLY A 1076 -7.14 16.26 -27.22
CA GLY A 1076 -5.70 16.38 -27.54
C GLY A 1076 -4.99 15.03 -27.70
N ARG A 1077 -4.47 14.76 -28.91
CA ARG A 1077 -3.85 13.48 -29.32
C ARG A 1077 -2.40 13.33 -28.86
N ALA A 1078 -2.23 13.33 -27.55
CA ALA A 1078 -0.93 13.20 -26.90
C ALA A 1078 -0.29 11.82 -27.12
N PHE A 1079 -1.00 10.75 -26.76
CA PHE A 1079 -0.42 9.40 -26.69
C PHE A 1079 -1.49 8.31 -26.83
N VAL A 1080 -1.12 7.18 -27.44
CA VAL A 1080 -1.95 5.97 -27.49
C VAL A 1080 -1.09 4.70 -27.41
N PHE A 1081 -1.60 3.67 -26.72
CA PHE A 1081 -0.90 2.38 -26.55
C PHE A 1081 -1.01 1.45 -27.77
N GLY A 1082 -2.02 1.63 -28.63
CA GLY A 1082 -2.13 0.89 -29.89
C GLY A 1082 -1.23 1.47 -30.99
N MET A 1083 -0.98 0.67 -32.03
CA MET A 1083 -0.33 1.15 -33.25
C MET A 1083 -1.41 1.70 -34.20
N GLY A 1084 -1.28 2.97 -34.56
CA GLY A 1084 -2.20 3.66 -35.46
C GLY A 1084 -1.59 3.87 -36.84
N PHE A 1085 -1.93 5.01 -37.45
CA PHE A 1085 -1.51 5.32 -38.83
C PHE A 1085 -0.02 5.67 -38.96
N SER A 1086 0.74 5.85 -37.87
CA SER A 1086 2.14 6.33 -37.94
C SER A 1086 3.06 5.39 -38.70
N GLU A 1087 2.99 4.08 -38.42
CA GLU A 1087 3.83 3.08 -39.09
C GLU A 1087 3.49 2.99 -40.59
N LEU A 1088 2.20 2.96 -40.92
CA LEU A 1088 1.69 2.84 -42.30
C LEU A 1088 2.02 4.08 -43.15
N LEU A 1089 1.81 5.28 -42.61
CA LEU A 1089 2.11 6.55 -43.29
C LEU A 1089 3.62 6.73 -43.46
N PHE A 1090 4.42 6.49 -42.40
CA PHE A 1090 5.87 6.57 -42.50
C PHE A 1090 6.44 5.53 -43.48
N ARG A 1091 5.96 4.29 -43.45
CA ARG A 1091 6.37 3.25 -44.42
C ARG A 1091 6.02 3.65 -45.85
N THR A 1092 4.91 4.35 -46.06
CA THR A 1092 4.55 4.93 -47.37
C THR A 1092 5.53 6.01 -47.80
N VAL A 1093 5.94 6.91 -46.90
CA VAL A 1093 7.00 7.91 -47.15
C VAL A 1093 8.33 7.23 -47.50
N HIS A 1094 8.70 6.16 -46.77
CA HIS A 1094 9.94 5.41 -46.99
C HIS A 1094 9.94 4.60 -48.31
N LYS A 1095 8.83 3.96 -48.69
CA LYS A 1095 8.83 2.95 -49.78
C LYS A 1095 8.10 3.32 -51.06
N CYS A 1096 7.08 4.18 -51.05
CA CYS A 1096 6.50 4.71 -52.29
C CYS A 1096 7.59 5.44 -53.09
N ARG A 1097 7.55 5.47 -54.43
CA ARG A 1097 8.54 6.21 -55.24
C ARG A 1097 8.01 7.50 -55.88
N VAL A 1098 6.73 7.81 -55.65
CA VAL A 1098 6.07 9.02 -56.19
C VAL A 1098 6.12 10.15 -55.16
N LEU A 1099 6.90 11.21 -55.47
CA LEU A 1099 7.10 12.36 -54.59
C LEU A 1099 5.78 12.95 -54.07
N LYS A 1100 4.78 13.12 -54.93
CA LYS A 1100 3.46 13.67 -54.55
C LYS A 1100 2.78 12.84 -53.45
N LEU A 1101 2.73 11.52 -53.61
CA LEU A 1101 2.10 10.62 -52.62
C LEU A 1101 2.86 10.62 -51.28
N ARG A 1102 4.21 10.73 -51.31
CA ARG A 1102 5.03 10.90 -50.11
C ARG A 1102 4.75 12.22 -49.38
N LEU A 1103 4.65 13.33 -50.11
CA LEU A 1103 4.32 14.65 -49.54
C LEU A 1103 2.88 14.70 -49.02
N GLU A 1104 1.94 13.97 -49.62
CA GLU A 1104 0.58 13.80 -49.09
C GLU A 1104 0.60 12.98 -47.78
N ALA A 1105 1.29 11.83 -47.75
CA ALA A 1105 1.47 11.02 -46.55
C ALA A 1105 2.05 11.83 -45.37
N LEU A 1106 3.11 12.62 -45.61
CA LEU A 1106 3.77 13.43 -44.58
C LEU A 1106 2.84 14.43 -43.87
N ALA A 1107 1.82 14.99 -44.55
CA ALA A 1107 0.86 15.89 -43.89
C ALA A 1107 -0.30 15.12 -43.25
N LEU A 1108 -0.73 14.00 -43.84
CA LEU A 1108 -1.75 13.15 -43.23
C LEU A 1108 -1.30 12.63 -41.85
N MET A 1109 0.00 12.58 -41.57
CA MET A 1109 0.52 12.30 -40.22
C MET A 1109 0.11 13.37 -39.18
N ASP A 1110 -0.01 14.65 -39.56
CA ASP A 1110 -0.47 15.70 -38.62
C ASP A 1110 -1.95 15.52 -38.25
N ASP A 1111 -2.75 15.07 -39.21
CA ASP A 1111 -4.20 14.91 -39.11
C ASP A 1111 -4.62 13.58 -38.44
N LEU A 1112 -3.94 12.47 -38.78
CA LEU A 1112 -4.34 11.11 -38.40
C LEU A 1112 -3.55 10.52 -37.23
N CYS A 1113 -2.25 10.82 -37.12
CA CYS A 1113 -1.40 10.22 -36.10
C CYS A 1113 -1.50 10.96 -34.76
N TRP A 1114 -1.42 10.21 -33.66
CA TRP A 1114 -1.11 10.80 -32.36
C TRP A 1114 0.32 11.37 -32.37
N ALA A 1115 0.65 12.26 -31.43
CA ALA A 1115 2.03 12.70 -31.28
C ALA A 1115 2.96 11.50 -31.00
N ARG A 1116 2.46 10.52 -30.24
CA ARG A 1116 3.13 9.24 -30.00
C ARG A 1116 2.17 8.05 -30.02
N GLU A 1117 2.50 7.02 -30.78
CA GLU A 1117 1.79 5.74 -30.89
C GLU A 1117 2.76 4.63 -30.48
N THR A 1118 2.58 3.96 -29.33
CA THR A 1118 3.59 3.06 -28.72
C THR A 1118 4.97 3.73 -28.52
N ALA A 1119 6.01 3.28 -29.22
CA ALA A 1119 7.33 3.90 -29.31
C ALA A 1119 7.55 4.67 -30.64
N TRP A 1120 6.55 4.74 -31.51
CA TRP A 1120 6.57 5.59 -32.70
C TRP A 1120 6.29 7.03 -32.32
N ASP A 1121 7.26 7.92 -32.57
CA ASP A 1121 7.13 9.35 -32.40
C ASP A 1121 6.88 10.04 -33.74
N ARG A 1122 5.80 10.80 -33.84
CA ARG A 1122 5.38 11.45 -35.09
C ARG A 1122 6.39 12.50 -35.57
N THR A 1123 6.99 13.26 -34.66
CA THR A 1123 7.95 14.33 -34.98
C THR A 1123 9.21 13.73 -35.62
N LEU A 1124 9.77 12.69 -34.98
CA LEU A 1124 10.92 11.93 -35.45
C LEU A 1124 10.64 11.24 -36.79
N LEU A 1125 9.50 10.55 -36.93
CA LEU A 1125 9.14 9.88 -38.19
C LEU A 1125 8.96 10.88 -39.34
N LYS A 1126 8.40 12.07 -39.09
CA LYS A 1126 8.31 13.13 -40.11
C LYS A 1126 9.68 13.73 -40.46
N ALA A 1127 10.55 13.96 -39.48
CA ALA A 1127 11.90 14.46 -39.72
C ALA A 1127 12.73 13.47 -40.56
N LEU A 1128 12.68 12.18 -40.20
CA LEU A 1128 13.30 11.10 -40.97
C LEU A 1128 12.67 10.94 -42.36
N GLY A 1129 11.35 10.98 -42.46
CA GLY A 1129 10.62 10.87 -43.73
C GLY A 1129 10.96 11.99 -44.70
N LYS A 1130 11.10 13.24 -44.21
CA LYS A 1130 11.64 14.34 -45.00
C LYS A 1130 13.04 14.04 -45.51
N LYS A 1131 13.95 13.64 -44.63
CA LYS A 1131 15.35 13.36 -44.98
C LYS A 1131 15.49 12.28 -46.06
N ILE A 1132 14.63 11.25 -46.02
CA ILE A 1132 14.57 10.21 -47.05
C ILE A 1132 14.14 10.80 -48.41
N ILE A 1133 13.13 11.69 -48.43
CA ILE A 1133 12.70 12.37 -49.67
C ILE A 1133 13.82 13.25 -50.22
N GLU A 1134 14.48 14.03 -49.38
CA GLU A 1134 15.58 14.93 -49.78
C GLU A 1134 16.73 14.15 -50.41
N VAL A 1135 17.11 13.00 -49.83
CA VAL A 1135 18.16 12.11 -50.35
C VAL A 1135 17.76 11.43 -51.67
N GLU A 1136 16.53 10.92 -51.80
CA GLU A 1136 16.12 10.17 -53.00
C GLU A 1136 15.69 11.06 -54.18
N HIS A 1137 15.12 12.24 -53.93
CA HIS A 1137 14.62 13.14 -54.99
C HIS A 1137 15.53 14.36 -55.23
N GLY A 1138 16.57 14.58 -54.42
CA GLY A 1138 17.49 15.72 -54.58
C GLY A 1138 16.83 17.09 -54.33
N VAL A 1139 15.82 17.13 -53.45
CA VAL A 1139 15.03 18.33 -53.11
C VAL A 1139 15.34 18.82 -51.69
N GLU A 1140 14.99 20.07 -51.38
CA GLU A 1140 15.08 20.63 -50.01
C GLU A 1140 13.67 20.92 -49.46
N LEU A 1141 13.29 20.33 -48.32
CA LEU A 1141 11.92 20.34 -47.80
C LEU A 1141 11.66 21.39 -46.70
N THR A 1142 11.89 22.66 -47.06
CA THR A 1142 11.38 23.82 -46.33
C THR A 1142 9.84 23.85 -46.31
N ARG A 1143 9.26 24.62 -45.36
CA ARG A 1143 7.78 24.75 -45.28
C ARG A 1143 7.15 25.36 -46.54
N LYS A 1144 7.87 26.24 -47.26
CA LYS A 1144 7.38 26.87 -48.50
C LYS A 1144 7.54 25.96 -49.72
N SER A 1145 8.63 25.19 -49.79
CA SER A 1145 8.85 24.26 -50.91
C SER A 1145 7.90 23.07 -50.88
N ILE A 1146 7.51 22.57 -49.71
CA ILE A 1146 6.54 21.45 -49.59
C ILE A 1146 5.21 21.78 -50.28
N ASP A 1147 4.61 22.94 -50.02
CA ASP A 1147 3.32 23.31 -50.63
C ASP A 1147 3.46 23.53 -52.15
N THR A 1148 4.55 24.17 -52.59
CA THR A 1148 4.84 24.36 -54.03
C THR A 1148 5.03 23.02 -54.76
N LEU A 1149 5.81 22.09 -54.18
CA LEU A 1149 6.11 20.78 -54.80
C LEU A 1149 4.88 19.85 -54.90
N ARG A 1150 3.86 20.07 -54.06
CA ARG A 1150 2.58 19.34 -54.14
C ARG A 1150 1.73 19.72 -55.35
N GLU A 1151 1.83 20.98 -55.79
CA GLU A 1151 1.11 21.51 -56.96
C GLU A 1151 1.79 21.10 -58.27
N VAL A 1152 3.13 21.17 -58.33
CA VAL A 1152 3.91 20.93 -59.58
C VAL A 1152 3.96 19.45 -59.99
N GLY A 1153 3.88 18.51 -59.04
CA GLY A 1153 3.34 17.17 -59.32
C GLY A 1153 4.16 16.18 -60.15
N ALA A 1154 5.47 16.38 -60.36
CA ALA A 1154 6.37 15.34 -60.88
C ALA A 1154 7.80 15.55 -60.36
N GLY A 1155 8.28 14.63 -59.53
CA GLY A 1155 9.69 14.54 -59.13
C GLY A 1155 10.13 13.09 -59.27
N GLU A 1156 10.96 12.81 -60.26
CA GLU A 1156 11.59 11.50 -60.42
C GLU A 1156 12.54 11.22 -59.24
N VAL A 1157 12.96 9.97 -59.08
CA VAL A 1157 14.02 9.61 -58.14
C VAL A 1157 15.36 9.89 -58.84
N VAL A 1158 16.16 10.77 -58.25
CA VAL A 1158 17.42 11.27 -58.84
C VAL A 1158 18.64 10.87 -57.99
N GLY A 1159 18.41 10.57 -56.70
CA GLY A 1159 19.43 10.12 -55.75
C GLY A 1159 19.38 8.61 -55.45
N PRO A 1160 20.36 8.09 -54.69
CA PRO A 1160 20.42 6.68 -54.31
C PRO A 1160 19.27 6.30 -53.37
N LEU A 1161 18.71 5.10 -53.55
CA LEU A 1161 17.56 4.64 -52.77
C LEU A 1161 17.94 4.35 -51.31
N VAL A 1162 17.13 4.82 -50.37
CA VAL A 1162 17.22 4.44 -48.97
C VAL A 1162 16.50 3.10 -48.79
N ARG A 1163 17.28 2.08 -48.44
CA ARG A 1163 16.79 0.72 -48.20
C ARG A 1163 16.33 0.54 -46.76
N ASP A 1164 17.10 1.05 -45.82
CA ASP A 1164 16.91 0.87 -44.39
C ASP A 1164 17.67 1.96 -43.62
N PHE A 1165 17.41 2.09 -42.32
CA PHE A 1165 18.04 3.11 -41.48
C PHE A 1165 18.30 2.61 -40.05
N VAL A 1166 19.30 3.19 -39.40
CA VAL A 1166 19.61 2.97 -37.98
C VAL A 1166 19.63 4.32 -37.28
N LEU A 1167 18.98 4.44 -36.12
CA LEU A 1167 18.98 5.65 -35.30
C LEU A 1167 19.94 5.47 -34.11
N SER A 1168 20.66 6.52 -33.73
CA SER A 1168 21.45 6.51 -32.49
C SER A 1168 20.55 6.28 -31.26
N PRO A 1169 21.05 5.65 -30.18
CA PRO A 1169 20.28 5.48 -28.95
C PRO A 1169 19.85 6.85 -28.38
N GLU A 1170 20.80 7.78 -28.32
CA GLU A 1170 20.64 9.11 -27.76
C GLU A 1170 20.78 10.20 -28.83
N PRO A 1171 20.10 11.34 -28.66
CA PRO A 1171 20.29 12.57 -29.43
C PRO A 1171 21.37 13.48 -28.82
N GLU A 1172 21.99 14.31 -29.67
CA GLU A 1172 23.08 15.22 -29.35
C GLU A 1172 22.57 16.69 -29.34
N PRO A 1173 23.11 17.57 -28.47
CA PRO A 1173 22.84 19.00 -28.54
C PRO A 1173 23.60 19.66 -29.69
N SER A 1174 23.01 20.70 -30.29
CA SER A 1174 23.54 21.46 -31.41
C SER A 1174 23.25 22.95 -31.19
N ALA A 1175 24.32 23.73 -30.97
CA ALA A 1175 24.23 25.17 -30.71
C ALA A 1175 23.99 25.95 -32.01
N ASN A 1176 22.97 26.80 -32.03
CA ASN A 1176 22.66 27.68 -33.15
C ASN A 1176 23.41 29.02 -33.04
N SER A 1177 23.56 29.69 -34.18
CA SER A 1177 24.19 31.01 -34.29
C SER A 1177 23.50 32.14 -33.51
N ASP A 1178 22.26 31.94 -33.05
CA ASP A 1178 21.49 32.88 -32.22
C ASP A 1178 21.61 32.62 -30.70
N GLY A 1179 22.39 31.60 -30.30
CA GLY A 1179 22.55 31.18 -28.90
C GLY A 1179 21.46 30.22 -28.40
N SER A 1180 20.53 29.77 -29.26
CA SER A 1180 19.58 28.70 -28.91
C SER A 1180 20.20 27.31 -29.08
N THR A 1181 19.82 26.36 -28.22
CA THR A 1181 20.19 24.95 -28.36
C THR A 1181 19.08 24.20 -29.07
N THR A 1182 19.33 23.76 -30.31
CA THR A 1182 18.56 22.68 -30.95
C THR A 1182 19.14 21.32 -30.58
N TRP A 1183 18.35 20.27 -30.73
CA TRP A 1183 18.85 18.91 -30.60
C TRP A 1183 18.83 18.21 -31.95
N ARG A 1184 19.63 17.16 -32.09
CA ARG A 1184 19.71 16.37 -33.33
C ARG A 1184 19.91 14.90 -32.99
N ARG A 1185 19.37 13.99 -33.79
CA ARG A 1185 19.64 12.55 -33.64
C ARG A 1185 20.41 12.05 -34.85
N ARG A 1186 21.47 11.27 -34.62
CA ARG A 1186 22.24 10.67 -35.69
C ARG A 1186 21.41 9.57 -36.34
N VAL A 1187 21.31 9.60 -37.65
CA VAL A 1187 20.69 8.56 -38.47
C VAL A 1187 21.71 8.02 -39.47
N THR A 1188 21.89 6.72 -39.49
CA THR A 1188 22.69 6.02 -40.49
C THR A 1188 21.77 5.48 -41.57
N LEU A 1189 21.81 6.05 -42.77
CA LEU A 1189 21.03 5.61 -43.93
C LEU A 1189 21.81 4.56 -44.72
N ILE A 1190 21.19 3.41 -44.97
CA ILE A 1190 21.73 2.34 -45.84
C ILE A 1190 21.22 2.61 -47.26
N ARG A 1191 22.15 2.98 -48.15
CA ARG A 1191 21.83 3.44 -49.51
C ARG A 1191 22.15 2.38 -50.56
N MET A 1192 21.34 2.33 -51.63
CA MET A 1192 21.46 1.40 -52.75
C MET A 1192 21.53 2.16 -54.08
N ASP A 1193 22.22 1.58 -55.07
CA ASP A 1193 22.28 2.11 -56.45
C ASP A 1193 21.06 1.65 -57.28
N PRO A 1194 20.84 2.22 -58.49
CA PRO A 1194 19.79 1.76 -59.41
C PRO A 1194 19.82 0.26 -59.72
N GLU A 1195 21.01 -0.35 -59.67
CA GLU A 1195 21.27 -1.76 -59.96
C GLU A 1195 21.06 -2.70 -58.75
N GLY A 1196 20.69 -2.16 -57.58
CA GLY A 1196 20.38 -2.94 -56.38
C GLY A 1196 21.60 -3.44 -55.59
N LYS A 1197 22.77 -2.80 -55.72
CA LYS A 1197 23.94 -3.00 -54.86
C LYS A 1197 24.01 -1.94 -53.76
N SER A 1198 24.70 -2.27 -52.66
CA SER A 1198 24.90 -1.35 -51.54
C SER A 1198 25.93 -0.28 -51.90
N VAL A 1199 25.55 0.99 -51.76
CA VAL A 1199 26.41 2.18 -51.95
C VAL A 1199 27.13 2.54 -50.64
N GLY A 1200 26.71 1.94 -49.52
CA GLY A 1200 27.32 2.11 -48.20
C GLY A 1200 26.35 2.59 -47.12
N MET A 1201 26.91 2.80 -45.94
CA MET A 1201 26.22 3.37 -44.77
C MET A 1201 26.62 4.83 -44.64
N PHE A 1202 25.63 5.72 -44.55
CA PHE A 1202 25.84 7.18 -44.52
C PHE A 1202 25.24 7.76 -43.24
N ASP A 1203 26.11 8.22 -42.34
CA ASP A 1203 25.70 8.97 -41.17
C ASP A 1203 25.26 10.39 -41.55
N ASP A 1204 24.14 10.80 -40.99
CA ASP A 1204 23.51 12.11 -41.15
C ASP A 1204 22.79 12.47 -39.84
N TYR A 1205 22.19 13.65 -39.77
CA TYR A 1205 21.48 14.14 -38.60
C TYR A 1205 20.07 14.62 -38.96
N VAL A 1206 19.10 14.27 -38.11
CA VAL A 1206 17.75 14.86 -38.14
C VAL A 1206 17.60 15.80 -36.95
N GLU A 1207 17.18 17.05 -37.22
CA GLU A 1207 16.85 18.00 -36.16
C GLU A 1207 15.63 17.55 -35.37
N ILE A 1208 15.72 17.77 -34.05
CA ILE A 1208 14.68 17.50 -33.06
C ILE A 1208 14.54 18.79 -32.24
N ARG A 1209 13.31 19.29 -32.06
CA ARG A 1209 13.13 20.66 -31.55
C ARG A 1209 13.28 20.72 -30.02
N PRO A 1210 13.48 21.90 -29.41
CA PRO A 1210 13.67 22.03 -27.96
C PRO A 1210 12.46 21.66 -27.08
N GLY A 1211 11.40 21.10 -27.67
CA GLY A 1211 10.39 20.39 -26.89
C GLY A 1211 10.88 19.01 -26.47
N ASP A 1212 11.73 18.35 -27.25
CA ASP A 1212 11.89 16.91 -27.17
C ASP A 1212 12.94 16.45 -26.14
N LEU A 1213 13.80 17.34 -25.63
CA LEU A 1213 14.98 17.08 -24.78
C LEU A 1213 15.24 18.35 -23.91
N VAL A 1214 15.70 18.34 -22.64
CA VAL A 1214 16.32 17.31 -21.78
C VAL A 1214 16.31 17.79 -20.29
N GLU A 1215 17.05 17.10 -19.38
CA GLU A 1215 17.63 17.51 -18.06
C GLU A 1215 16.75 17.30 -16.80
N GLU A 1216 17.17 16.58 -15.73
CA GLU A 1216 18.38 15.75 -15.43
C GLU A 1216 18.00 14.29 -15.14
#